data_AF-A0A939Y4H9-F1
#
_entry.id   AF-A0A939Y4H9-F1
#
_cell.length_a   1.000
_cell.length_b   1.000
_cell.length_c   1.000
_cell.angle_alpha   90.00
_cell.angle_beta   90.00
_cell.angle_gamma   90.00
#
_symmetry.space_group_name_H-M   'P 1'
#
loop_
_entity.id
_entity.type
_entity.pdbx_description
1 polymer ?
#
loop_
_entity_poly.entity_id
_entity_poly.type
_entity_poly.pdbx_seq_one_letter_code
_entity_poly.pdbx_strand_id
1 'polypeptide(L)'
;MNKKLPAWVILTLIALVAALALGATYNGTKDRIAAQEAEKAVATRQELLPDAAAFDQVAPEGEAEVFRGLDAAGNPVGYVSTGTVTGFGGPVEVTVGTDSSGTITGVRVGGSNFQETAGLGAKSKEPAFYEQFTGKEYPVDLTKNGGEIDAITAATITSSAVVRGVNETIKAMADTAGFKISEPVVLVDELGSNRYATSKQGFGGPVYVEAEVVDGVITDIVIGDDRFNETSGYGAGAKEEKFYSQYIGKGGTELVLNTDIDQVSGATITSKAVNDAVNMILLYVNDPAAFAVQMAAAADVPDVSIPEGAETYTAEGKGLTGTFDVTISVDENAAVSGIQVGDASTDMDAPFLNNVKDNAAFLAQFLGRTGPVDAAEIDLVSGATISSQGLVEAVNKAWNKSQGIEEAPAPTAAPAAEVAGTEYRGKGQGLSDTFPVMVTLDDSGTIVAIRVKDTDSEYDGPFLALVRTNDAFLSQFIGKSGSVSEDEIDLVTGATISSKGVITAVNEVLAKAAAEAPAAEPAATEAPAAEPAGTEYRSKGQGLSDTFPVIVTVDDSGAVTAIKVKDTDSEYDAPFLALVRSNEEFLNQFIGKTGTVAEDEIDMVSGATVSSKGVIAAVNDALAQAAAAPAAEPAAAETPAAEAAGTEYRGKGQGLSDTFPVIVTVDDSGAVTAIKVKGTDSEYDEPFLAKVKDNEEFLNQFIGKTGTVAEDEIDLVSGATVSSKGVLDAVNEVLEGLAK
;
A
#
# COMPACT_ATOMS: atom_id res chain seq x y z
N MET A 1 32.96 34.13 86.03
CA MET A 1 33.22 33.43 84.75
C MET A 1 32.00 33.60 83.87
N ASN A 2 32.03 34.53 82.91
CA ASN A 2 30.93 34.68 81.96
C ASN A 2 31.00 33.50 80.99
N LYS A 3 30.12 32.51 81.18
CA LYS A 3 29.97 31.39 80.25
C LYS A 3 29.45 31.95 78.92
N LYS A 4 30.34 32.19 77.97
CA LYS A 4 29.95 32.53 76.59
C LYS A 4 29.29 31.30 75.99
N LEU A 5 28.07 31.43 75.47
CA LEU A 5 27.42 30.35 74.73
C LEU A 5 28.32 29.93 73.55
N PRO A 6 28.41 28.62 73.25
CA PRO A 6 29.22 28.16 72.13
C PRO A 6 28.62 28.64 70.80
N ALA A 7 29.50 29.00 69.85
CA ALA A 7 29.12 29.68 68.61
C ALA A 7 28.09 28.90 67.77
N TRP A 8 28.13 27.56 67.80
CA TRP A 8 27.15 26.74 67.08
C TRP A 8 25.72 26.90 67.62
N VAL A 9 25.53 27.08 68.93
CA VAL A 9 24.20 27.33 69.52
C VAL A 9 23.66 28.70 69.09
N ILE A 10 24.55 29.71 69.05
CA ILE A 10 24.19 31.06 68.59
C ILE A 10 23.81 31.03 67.11
N LEU A 11 24.57 30.32 66.27
CA LEU A 11 24.26 30.14 64.85
C LEU A 11 22.96 29.37 64.63
N THR A 12 22.71 28.28 65.37
CA THR A 12 21.45 27.53 65.28
C THR A 12 20.25 28.42 65.66
N LEU A 13 20.38 29.23 66.71
CA LEU A 13 19.31 30.15 67.11
C LEU A 13 19.06 31.25 66.07
N ILE A 14 20.12 31.82 65.50
CA ILE A 14 19.98 32.83 64.43
C ILE A 14 19.33 32.19 63.19
N ALA A 15 19.77 31.00 62.78
CA ALA A 15 19.19 30.29 61.65
C ALA A 15 17.72 29.92 61.89
N LEU A 16 17.37 29.48 63.10
CA LEU A 16 15.99 29.18 63.49
C LEU A 16 15.12 30.45 63.41
N VAL A 17 15.59 31.57 63.97
CA VAL A 17 14.85 32.84 63.94
C VAL A 17 14.71 33.35 62.50
N ALA A 18 15.75 33.23 61.67
CA ALA A 18 15.68 33.60 60.26
C ALA A 18 14.71 32.71 59.47
N ALA A 19 14.73 31.40 59.68
CA ALA A 19 13.80 30.46 59.03
C ALA A 19 12.34 30.71 59.47
N LEU A 20 12.09 30.98 60.75
CA LEU A 20 10.77 31.34 61.26
C LEU A 20 10.29 32.69 60.71
N ALA A 21 11.16 33.69 60.63
CA ALA A 21 10.84 34.99 60.05
C ALA A 21 10.52 34.86 58.56
N LEU A 22 11.32 34.10 57.80
CA LEU A 22 11.08 33.84 56.38
C LEU A 22 9.79 33.04 56.16
N GLY A 23 9.57 31.98 56.94
CA GLY A 23 8.36 31.16 56.87
C GLY A 23 7.08 31.93 57.20
N ALA A 24 7.11 32.77 58.24
CA ALA A 24 5.98 33.64 58.59
C ALA A 24 5.72 34.69 57.51
N THR A 25 6.79 35.26 56.92
CA THR A 25 6.67 36.23 55.82
C THR A 25 6.09 35.57 54.56
N TYR A 26 6.59 34.39 54.17
CA TYR A 26 6.07 33.62 53.04
C TYR A 26 4.59 33.26 53.24
N ASN A 27 4.23 32.70 54.40
CA ASN A 27 2.85 32.30 54.66
C ASN A 27 1.88 33.49 54.71
N GLY A 28 2.33 34.66 55.20
CA GLY A 28 1.50 35.88 55.22
C GLY A 28 1.38 36.59 53.87
N THR A 29 2.27 36.29 52.91
CA THR A 29 2.28 36.93 51.59
C THR A 29 1.81 36.02 50.46
N LYS A 30 1.88 34.69 50.61
CA LYS A 30 1.52 33.71 49.59
C LYS A 30 0.13 33.95 48.99
N ASP A 31 -0.89 34.09 49.83
CA ASP A 31 -2.27 34.28 49.35
C ASP A 31 -2.45 35.62 48.62
N ARG A 32 -1.72 36.66 49.06
CA ARG A 32 -1.75 37.97 48.38
C ARG A 32 -1.02 37.95 47.05
N ILE A 33 0.09 37.24 46.96
CA ILE A 33 0.84 37.04 45.71
C ILE A 33 -0.05 36.28 44.73
N ALA A 34 -0.64 35.16 45.16
CA ALA A 34 -1.55 34.39 44.33
C ALA A 34 -2.78 35.19 43.87
N ALA A 35 -3.38 36.00 44.76
CA ALA A 35 -4.49 36.88 44.39
C ALA A 35 -4.09 37.94 43.36
N GLN A 36 -2.92 38.56 43.52
CA GLN A 36 -2.41 39.53 42.55
C GLN A 36 -2.03 38.89 41.21
N GLU A 37 -1.52 37.67 41.22
CA GLU A 37 -1.21 36.91 40.00
C GLU A 37 -2.50 36.55 39.26
N ALA A 38 -3.54 36.09 39.96
CA ALA A 38 -4.85 35.82 39.38
C ALA A 38 -5.51 37.09 38.81
N GLU A 39 -5.45 38.22 39.53
CA GLU A 39 -5.98 39.50 39.06
C GLU A 39 -5.24 39.98 37.82
N LYS A 40 -3.90 39.87 37.80
CA LYS A 40 -3.08 40.17 36.62
C LYS A 40 -3.40 39.24 35.46
N ALA A 41 -3.57 37.95 35.69
CA ALA A 41 -3.90 36.99 34.65
C ALA A 41 -5.25 37.33 33.98
N VAL A 42 -6.26 37.67 34.79
CA VAL A 42 -7.57 38.13 34.28
C VAL A 42 -7.42 39.45 33.50
N ALA A 43 -6.68 40.41 34.03
CA ALA A 43 -6.44 41.68 33.35
C ALA A 43 -5.70 41.50 32.01
N THR A 44 -4.67 40.64 31.97
CA THR A 44 -3.95 40.29 30.75
C THR A 44 -4.87 39.63 29.73
N ARG A 45 -5.74 38.69 30.13
CA ARG A 45 -6.71 38.06 29.21
C ARG A 45 -7.66 39.09 28.60
N GLN A 46 -8.18 40.00 29.41
CA GLN A 46 -9.05 41.08 28.93
C GLN A 46 -8.31 42.06 28.00
N GLU A 47 -7.03 42.33 28.29
CA GLU A 47 -6.19 43.19 27.45
C GLU A 47 -5.90 42.55 26.09
N LEU A 48 -5.65 41.23 26.08
CA LEU A 48 -5.33 40.48 24.86
C LEU A 48 -6.57 40.15 24.03
N LEU A 49 -7.76 40.09 24.62
CA LEU A 49 -9.01 39.82 23.91
C LEU A 49 -10.09 40.84 24.36
N PRO A 50 -10.01 42.09 23.86
CA PRO A 50 -10.84 43.20 24.36
C PRO A 50 -12.35 43.03 24.07
N ASP A 51 -12.71 42.25 23.05
CA ASP A 51 -14.10 42.01 22.65
C ASP A 51 -14.80 40.95 23.51
N ALA A 52 -14.06 40.25 24.37
CA ALA A 52 -14.63 39.29 25.32
C ALA A 52 -15.28 40.02 26.52
N ALA A 53 -16.53 39.69 26.80
CA ALA A 53 -17.27 40.07 27.99
C ALA A 53 -17.08 39.07 29.15
N ALA A 54 -16.74 37.82 28.86
CA ALA A 54 -16.46 36.77 29.83
C ALA A 54 -15.42 35.77 29.29
N PHE A 55 -14.81 34.98 30.19
CA PHE A 55 -13.84 33.94 29.84
C PHE A 55 -14.18 32.63 30.53
N ASP A 56 -14.23 31.55 29.75
CA ASP A 56 -14.40 30.18 30.23
C ASP A 56 -13.13 29.37 30.01
N GLN A 57 -12.72 28.57 30.99
CA GLN A 57 -11.59 27.65 30.83
C GLN A 57 -12.05 26.41 30.04
N VAL A 58 -11.31 26.08 28.97
CA VAL A 58 -11.63 24.98 28.05
C VAL A 58 -10.89 23.70 28.42
N ALA A 59 -9.70 23.80 29.04
CA ALA A 59 -8.87 22.66 29.42
C ALA A 59 -8.82 22.41 30.95
N PRO A 60 -8.82 21.15 31.42
CA PRO A 60 -8.72 20.82 32.85
C PRO A 60 -7.33 21.12 33.44
N GLU A 61 -7.25 21.18 34.79
CA GLU A 61 -5.98 21.39 35.52
C GLU A 61 -4.92 20.34 35.14
N GLY A 62 -3.77 20.78 34.61
CA GLY A 62 -2.63 19.93 34.26
C GLY A 62 -2.23 19.95 32.78
N GLU A 63 -3.08 20.52 31.91
CA GLU A 63 -2.80 20.78 30.49
C GLU A 63 -2.58 22.29 30.23
N ALA A 64 -2.29 22.70 29.00
CA ALA A 64 -2.14 24.13 28.66
C ALA A 64 -3.44 24.89 29.02
N GLU A 65 -3.35 25.91 29.87
CA GLU A 65 -4.53 26.64 30.33
C GLU A 65 -5.11 27.51 29.20
N VAL A 66 -6.05 26.94 28.43
CA VAL A 66 -6.76 27.64 27.35
C VAL A 66 -8.06 28.24 27.88
N PHE A 67 -8.23 29.54 27.64
CA PHE A 67 -9.45 30.30 27.98
C PHE A 67 -10.15 30.76 26.71
N ARG A 68 -11.44 30.46 26.59
CA ARG A 68 -12.30 30.95 25.50
C ARG A 68 -12.99 32.24 25.94
N GLY A 69 -12.83 33.30 25.16
CA GLY A 69 -13.54 34.56 25.33
C GLY A 69 -14.94 34.49 24.72
N LEU A 70 -15.93 35.01 25.44
CA LEU A 70 -17.31 35.09 25.01
C LEU A 70 -17.78 36.55 24.94
N ASP A 71 -18.51 36.93 23.90
CA ASP A 71 -19.19 38.22 23.83
C ASP A 71 -20.38 38.32 24.82
N ALA A 72 -21.05 39.47 24.84
CA ALA A 72 -22.22 39.69 25.68
C ALA A 72 -23.44 38.82 25.31
N ALA A 73 -23.47 38.22 24.12
CA ALA A 73 -24.50 37.32 23.64
C ALA A 73 -24.16 35.84 23.92
N GLY A 74 -22.94 35.54 24.39
CA GLY A 74 -22.44 34.20 24.68
C GLY A 74 -21.76 33.51 23.48
N ASN A 75 -21.44 34.24 22.40
CA ASN A 75 -20.72 33.69 21.26
C ASN A 75 -19.21 33.74 21.49
N PRO A 76 -18.44 32.75 21.01
CA PRO A 76 -16.99 32.79 21.08
C PRO A 76 -16.43 33.92 20.22
N VAL A 77 -15.51 34.70 20.77
CA VAL A 77 -14.81 35.80 20.06
C VAL A 77 -13.31 35.59 19.95
N GLY A 78 -12.79 34.52 20.56
CA GLY A 78 -11.37 34.19 20.51
C GLY A 78 -10.91 33.38 21.71
N TYR A 79 -9.60 33.17 21.80
CA TYR A 79 -8.96 32.32 22.79
C TYR A 79 -7.68 32.97 23.34
N VAL A 80 -7.37 32.67 24.60
CA VAL A 80 -6.13 33.11 25.26
C VAL A 80 -5.47 31.93 25.95
N SER A 81 -4.16 31.76 25.77
CA SER A 81 -3.36 30.73 26.44
C SER A 81 -1.98 31.26 26.79
N THR A 82 -1.31 30.59 27.72
CA THR A 82 0.08 30.89 28.11
C THR A 82 0.97 29.67 27.90
N GLY A 83 2.01 29.83 27.09
CA GLY A 83 3.09 28.86 26.93
C GLY A 83 4.37 29.28 27.65
N THR A 84 5.29 28.34 27.85
CA THR A 84 6.62 28.60 28.41
C THR A 84 7.70 28.02 27.51
N VAL A 85 8.68 28.85 27.17
CA VAL A 85 9.81 28.47 26.31
C VAL A 85 11.14 28.84 26.95
N THR A 86 12.23 28.19 26.54
CA THR A 86 13.58 28.55 27.00
C THR A 86 14.15 29.70 26.16
N GLY A 87 14.44 30.83 26.82
CA GLY A 87 15.19 31.98 26.30
C GLY A 87 16.69 31.88 26.58
N PHE A 88 17.41 33.02 26.50
CA PHE A 88 18.85 33.05 26.72
C PHE A 88 19.24 32.90 28.20
N GLY A 89 18.49 33.55 29.09
CA GLY A 89 18.71 33.58 30.53
C GLY A 89 17.87 32.58 31.32
N GLY A 90 16.94 31.87 30.69
CA GLY A 90 16.07 30.89 31.33
C GLY A 90 14.65 30.85 30.77
N PRO A 91 13.66 30.38 31.54
CA PRO A 91 12.28 30.29 31.10
C PRO A 91 11.66 31.66 30.76
N VAL A 92 10.91 31.71 29.67
CA VAL A 92 10.14 32.86 29.18
C VAL A 92 8.70 32.40 28.99
N GLU A 93 7.79 32.93 29.82
CA GLU A 93 6.35 32.76 29.63
C GLU A 93 5.86 33.73 28.55
N VAL A 94 4.99 33.23 27.67
CA VAL A 94 4.37 33.97 26.57
C VAL A 94 2.87 33.74 26.64
N THR A 95 2.11 34.80 26.92
CA THR A 95 0.64 34.76 26.87
C THR A 95 0.18 35.33 25.53
N VAL A 96 -0.64 34.58 24.81
CA VAL A 96 -1.10 34.92 23.46
C VAL A 96 -2.63 34.94 23.43
N GLY A 97 -3.20 35.99 22.85
CA GLY A 97 -4.60 36.06 22.46
C GLY A 97 -4.76 35.91 20.95
N THR A 98 -5.79 35.19 20.53
CA THR A 98 -6.18 35.00 19.13
C THR A 98 -7.69 35.21 18.98
N ASP A 99 -8.13 35.63 17.79
CA ASP A 99 -9.54 35.53 17.41
C ASP A 99 -9.89 34.09 17.00
N SER A 100 -11.15 33.85 16.62
CA SER A 100 -11.63 32.52 16.22
C SER A 100 -11.01 31.97 14.92
N SER A 101 -10.28 32.79 14.16
CA SER A 101 -9.56 32.40 12.93
C SER A 101 -8.06 32.15 13.17
N GLY A 102 -7.56 32.40 14.38
CA GLY A 102 -6.15 32.27 14.72
C GLY A 102 -5.32 33.54 14.47
N THR A 103 -5.94 34.66 14.09
CA THR A 103 -5.24 35.95 13.98
C THR A 103 -4.89 36.44 15.38
N ILE A 104 -3.66 36.90 15.57
CA ILE A 104 -3.15 37.31 16.88
C ILE A 104 -3.78 38.65 17.27
N THR A 105 -4.55 38.65 18.36
CA THR A 105 -5.12 39.88 18.94
C THR A 105 -4.12 40.58 19.87
N GLY A 106 -3.19 39.82 20.46
CA GLY A 106 -2.02 40.38 21.13
C GLY A 106 -1.14 39.36 21.84
N VAL A 107 0.04 39.81 22.25
CA VAL A 107 1.05 39.00 22.97
C VAL A 107 1.53 39.74 24.21
N ARG A 108 1.75 39.01 25.32
CA ARG A 108 2.49 39.48 26.49
C ARG A 108 3.63 38.51 26.80
N VAL A 109 4.79 39.07 27.15
CA VAL A 109 5.99 38.30 27.45
C VAL A 109 6.38 38.55 28.91
N GLY A 110 6.79 37.49 29.60
CA GLY A 110 7.30 37.55 30.95
C GLY A 110 6.55 36.62 31.88
N GLY A 111 7.25 36.18 32.91
CA GLY A 111 6.75 35.22 33.90
C GLY A 111 7.51 35.34 35.22
N SER A 112 7.09 34.57 36.21
CA SER A 112 7.69 34.58 37.56
C SER A 112 9.19 34.22 37.55
N ASN A 113 9.62 33.41 36.59
CA ASN A 113 11.00 32.92 36.44
C ASN A 113 11.80 33.62 35.31
N PHE A 114 11.32 34.75 34.81
CA PHE A 114 11.95 35.46 33.70
C PHE A 114 13.32 36.04 34.08
N GLN A 115 14.38 35.60 33.38
CA GLN A 115 15.77 35.92 33.73
C GLN A 115 16.61 36.46 32.56
N GLU A 116 15.97 37.02 31.52
CA GLU A 116 16.70 37.63 30.40
C GLU A 116 17.54 38.84 30.84
N THR A 117 18.64 39.08 30.13
CA THR A 117 19.58 40.16 30.45
C THR A 117 18.91 41.55 30.31
N ALA A 118 18.99 42.36 31.37
CA ALA A 118 18.45 43.72 31.38
C ALA A 118 19.04 44.59 30.27
N GLY A 119 18.20 45.32 29.54
CA GLY A 119 18.61 46.17 28.41
C GLY A 119 18.86 45.43 27.09
N LEU A 120 18.84 44.10 27.10
CA LEU A 120 18.94 43.21 25.94
C LEU A 120 17.63 42.39 25.83
N GLY A 121 17.66 41.10 26.17
CA GLY A 121 16.50 40.22 26.08
C GLY A 121 15.32 40.66 26.94
N ALA A 122 15.54 41.39 28.05
CA ALA A 122 14.44 41.92 28.86
C ALA A 122 13.54 42.92 28.11
N LYS A 123 14.00 43.48 26.98
CA LYS A 123 13.20 44.34 26.10
C LYS A 123 12.05 43.59 25.41
N SER A 124 12.01 42.26 25.45
CA SER A 124 10.86 41.50 24.96
C SER A 124 9.56 41.80 25.72
N LYS A 125 9.67 42.36 26.94
CA LYS A 125 8.55 42.83 27.76
C LYS A 125 8.12 44.26 27.45
N GLU A 126 8.76 44.94 26.50
CA GLU A 126 8.44 46.31 26.12
C GLU A 126 7.43 46.33 24.95
N PRO A 127 6.49 47.29 24.92
CA PRO A 127 5.48 47.38 23.86
C PRO A 127 6.06 47.38 22.45
N ALA A 128 7.20 48.06 22.26
CA ALA A 128 7.90 48.14 20.98
C ALA A 128 8.26 46.76 20.38
N PHE A 129 8.33 45.70 21.19
CA PHE A 129 8.53 44.34 20.70
C PHE A 129 7.22 43.57 20.57
N TYR A 130 6.43 43.46 21.65
CA TYR A 130 5.27 42.56 21.64
C TYR A 130 4.06 43.11 20.85
N GLU A 131 3.95 44.42 20.60
CA GLU A 131 2.86 45.00 19.80
C GLU A 131 3.02 44.69 18.30
N GLN A 132 4.21 44.27 17.87
CA GLN A 132 4.46 43.87 16.47
C GLN A 132 3.65 42.62 16.06
N PHE A 133 3.23 41.81 17.03
CA PHE A 133 2.48 40.58 16.82
C PHE A 133 0.98 40.81 16.60
N THR A 134 0.44 41.97 17.02
CA THR A 134 -0.99 42.23 16.91
C THR A 134 -1.41 42.39 15.44
N GLY A 135 -2.47 41.69 15.04
CA GLY A 135 -2.99 41.62 13.67
C GLY A 135 -2.14 40.77 12.73
N LYS A 136 -1.20 39.97 13.26
CA LYS A 136 -0.42 39.02 12.48
C LYS A 136 -1.09 37.65 12.49
N GLU A 137 -0.92 36.92 11.40
CA GLU A 137 -1.42 35.57 11.27
C GLU A 137 -0.36 34.56 11.72
N TYR A 138 -0.81 33.38 12.15
CA TYR A 138 0.07 32.25 12.40
C TYR A 138 0.56 31.66 11.05
N PRO A 139 1.84 31.25 10.93
CA PRO A 139 2.91 31.43 11.91
C PRO A 139 3.50 32.84 11.80
N VAL A 140 4.13 33.30 12.88
CA VAL A 140 4.99 34.50 12.83
C VAL A 140 6.46 34.10 12.80
N ASP A 141 7.29 34.89 12.12
CA ASP A 141 8.76 34.76 12.18
C ASP A 141 9.45 36.12 12.20
N LEU A 142 10.75 36.13 12.49
CA LEU A 142 11.59 37.31 12.47
C LEU A 142 11.87 37.78 11.04
N THR A 143 12.07 39.09 10.85
CA THR A 143 12.40 39.69 9.56
C THR A 143 13.66 39.11 8.92
N LYS A 144 14.64 38.68 9.73
CA LYS A 144 15.85 37.99 9.24
C LYS A 144 15.58 36.60 8.62
N ASN A 145 14.43 36.01 8.91
CA ASN A 145 13.98 34.71 8.44
C ASN A 145 12.84 34.86 7.41
N GLY A 146 12.57 36.07 6.91
CA GLY A 146 11.50 36.35 5.95
C GLY A 146 10.12 36.62 6.59
N GLY A 147 10.02 36.66 7.91
CA GLY A 147 8.80 37.04 8.62
C GLY A 147 8.65 38.54 8.83
N GLU A 148 7.76 38.92 9.74
CA GLU A 148 7.33 40.31 9.93
C GLU A 148 7.75 40.93 11.27
N ILE A 149 8.39 40.15 12.15
CA ILE A 149 8.76 40.60 13.50
C ILE A 149 10.23 41.06 13.53
N ASP A 150 10.47 42.30 13.90
CA ASP A 150 11.82 42.82 14.09
C ASP A 150 12.47 42.26 15.36
N ALA A 151 13.65 41.67 15.19
CA ALA A 151 14.43 41.15 16.31
C ALA A 151 14.96 42.28 17.22
N ILE A 152 15.02 42.03 18.52
CA ILE A 152 15.68 42.93 19.46
C ILE A 152 17.18 42.93 19.16
N THR A 153 17.74 44.11 18.92
CA THR A 153 19.17 44.28 18.61
C THR A 153 20.04 43.63 19.68
N ALA A 154 20.95 42.75 19.25
CA ALA A 154 21.87 41.97 20.10
C ALA A 154 21.19 40.99 21.10
N ALA A 155 19.90 40.70 20.94
CA ALA A 155 19.16 39.71 21.71
C ALA A 155 18.36 38.75 20.81
N THR A 156 19.00 38.27 19.75
CA THR A 156 18.38 37.40 18.75
C THR A 156 17.88 36.08 19.34
N ILE A 157 18.60 35.50 20.31
CA ILE A 157 18.20 34.25 20.99
C ILE A 157 16.85 34.43 21.70
N THR A 158 16.71 35.52 22.46
CA THR A 158 15.45 35.86 23.14
C THR A 158 14.33 36.15 22.14
N SER A 159 14.64 36.87 21.06
CA SER A 159 13.64 37.25 20.04
C SER A 159 13.10 36.00 19.34
N SER A 160 13.98 35.09 18.93
CA SER A 160 13.61 33.80 18.34
C SER A 160 12.86 32.90 19.33
N ALA A 161 13.23 32.92 20.61
CA ALA A 161 12.51 32.17 21.64
C ALA A 161 11.07 32.66 21.82
N VAL A 162 10.84 33.98 21.86
CA VAL A 162 9.47 34.52 21.97
C VAL A 162 8.64 34.19 20.73
N VAL A 163 9.18 34.37 19.53
CA VAL A 163 8.50 33.98 18.27
C VAL A 163 8.10 32.51 18.29
N ARG A 164 9.02 31.62 18.66
CA ARG A 164 8.73 30.19 18.82
C ARG A 164 7.65 29.94 19.88
N GLY A 165 7.73 30.61 21.02
CA GLY A 165 6.72 30.50 22.09
C GLY A 165 5.33 30.97 21.66
N VAL A 166 5.24 32.03 20.85
CA VAL A 166 3.97 32.46 20.26
C VAL A 166 3.40 31.36 19.36
N ASN A 167 4.20 30.84 18.42
CA ASN A 167 3.75 29.81 17.49
C ASN A 167 3.35 28.51 18.22
N GLU A 168 4.18 28.00 19.13
CA GLU A 168 3.88 26.80 19.94
C GLU A 168 2.60 26.97 20.77
N THR A 169 2.38 28.17 21.35
CA THR A 169 1.19 28.46 22.16
C THR A 169 -0.07 28.52 21.31
N ILE A 170 -0.02 29.15 20.13
CA ILE A 170 -1.19 29.22 19.22
C ILE A 170 -1.56 27.82 18.74
N LYS A 171 -0.59 27.00 18.35
CA LYS A 171 -0.84 25.61 17.94
C LYS A 171 -1.50 24.79 19.05
N ALA A 172 -0.91 24.77 20.24
CA ALA A 172 -1.48 24.04 21.38
C ALA A 172 -2.88 24.57 21.76
N MET A 173 -3.10 25.88 21.66
CA MET A 173 -4.39 26.52 21.90
C MET A 173 -5.44 26.07 20.88
N ALA A 174 -5.09 26.01 19.59
CA ALA A 174 -5.94 25.55 18.50
C ALA A 174 -6.32 24.07 18.66
N ASP A 175 -5.33 23.20 18.92
CA ASP A 175 -5.55 21.76 19.14
C ASP A 175 -6.51 21.50 20.30
N THR A 176 -6.33 22.24 21.40
CA THR A 176 -7.15 22.09 22.61
C THR A 176 -8.57 22.62 22.43
N ALA A 177 -8.72 23.75 21.73
CA ALA A 177 -10.00 24.42 21.57
C ALA A 177 -10.78 24.00 20.32
N GLY A 178 -10.15 23.24 19.41
CA GLY A 178 -10.76 22.70 18.19
C GLY A 178 -11.07 23.76 17.12
N PHE A 179 -10.39 24.91 17.13
CA PHE A 179 -10.48 25.90 16.05
C PHE A 179 -9.34 25.71 15.04
N LYS A 180 -9.61 26.02 13.77
CA LYS A 180 -8.62 25.88 12.71
C LYS A 180 -7.70 27.11 12.69
N ILE A 181 -6.41 26.87 12.56
CA ILE A 181 -5.40 27.89 12.27
C ILE A 181 -4.85 27.66 10.87
N SER A 182 -4.46 28.75 10.20
CA SER A 182 -3.70 28.67 8.96
C SER A 182 -2.31 28.13 9.27
N GLU A 183 -2.14 26.80 9.30
CA GLU A 183 -0.81 26.24 9.52
C GLU A 183 0.09 26.60 8.33
N PRO A 184 1.32 27.12 8.57
CA PRO A 184 2.30 27.04 7.51
C PRO A 184 2.49 25.55 7.23
N VAL A 185 2.46 25.16 5.97
CA VAL A 185 2.82 23.79 5.62
C VAL A 185 4.33 23.66 5.87
N VAL A 186 4.73 23.37 7.11
CA VAL A 186 6.11 22.98 7.43
C VAL A 186 6.25 21.56 6.89
N LEU A 187 6.62 21.51 5.61
CA LEU A 187 6.76 20.26 4.90
C LEU A 187 8.10 19.59 5.15
N VAL A 188 9.07 20.24 5.80
CA VAL A 188 10.37 19.63 6.11
C VAL A 188 10.86 20.13 7.47
N ASP A 189 11.07 19.20 8.41
CA ASP A 189 11.66 19.42 9.74
C ASP A 189 13.19 19.38 9.67
N GLU A 190 13.88 20.38 10.24
CA GLU A 190 15.34 20.37 10.43
C GLU A 190 15.71 19.71 11.76
N LEU A 191 16.33 18.54 11.72
CA LEU A 191 16.74 17.78 12.93
C LEU A 191 18.17 18.12 13.40
N GLY A 192 18.88 18.97 12.64
CA GLY A 192 20.28 19.32 12.86
C GLY A 192 21.27 18.32 12.24
N SER A 193 22.55 18.66 12.21
CA SER A 193 23.61 17.83 11.61
C SER A 193 23.34 17.43 10.15
N ASN A 194 22.79 18.35 9.35
CA ASN A 194 22.36 18.10 7.97
C ASN A 194 21.27 17.03 7.80
N ARG A 195 20.48 16.76 8.85
CA ARG A 195 19.32 15.87 8.78
C ARG A 195 18.03 16.66 8.67
N TYR A 196 17.18 16.15 7.79
CA TYR A 196 15.89 16.72 7.45
C TYR A 196 14.85 15.60 7.45
N ALA A 197 13.63 15.91 7.84
CA ALA A 197 12.56 14.93 7.85
C ALA A 197 11.25 15.49 7.33
N THR A 198 10.42 14.62 6.77
CA THR A 198 9.05 14.95 6.38
C THR A 198 8.19 13.70 6.43
N SER A 199 6.89 13.84 6.24
CA SER A 199 5.98 12.72 6.09
C SER A 199 5.05 12.94 4.91
N LYS A 200 4.74 11.85 4.22
CA LYS A 200 3.74 11.81 3.14
C LYS A 200 2.77 10.67 3.38
N GLN A 201 1.53 10.83 2.94
CA GLN A 201 0.52 9.79 3.10
C GLN A 201 0.89 8.55 2.27
N GLY A 202 1.13 7.42 2.95
CA GLY A 202 1.26 6.09 2.35
C GLY A 202 -0.06 5.32 2.36
N PHE A 203 -0.01 4.03 2.03
CA PHE A 203 -1.22 3.19 2.01
C PHE A 203 -1.70 2.86 3.43
N GLY A 204 -0.78 2.59 4.35
CA GLY A 204 -1.10 2.21 5.72
C GLY A 204 -1.25 3.36 6.71
N GLY A 205 -0.93 4.58 6.29
CA GLY A 205 -0.78 5.75 7.15
C GLY A 205 0.36 6.66 6.68
N PRO A 206 0.74 7.68 7.46
CA PRO A 206 1.84 8.56 7.11
C PRO A 206 3.17 7.79 7.07
N VAL A 207 3.91 7.97 5.99
CA VAL A 207 5.28 7.48 5.80
C VAL A 207 6.23 8.61 6.15
N TYR A 208 6.81 8.51 7.34
CA TYR A 208 7.90 9.37 7.77
C TYR A 208 9.18 9.05 6.98
N VAL A 209 9.92 10.06 6.56
CA VAL A 209 11.23 9.92 5.93
C VAL A 209 12.17 10.92 6.56
N GLU A 210 13.31 10.44 7.01
CA GLU A 210 14.43 11.24 7.50
C GLU A 210 15.63 11.01 6.59
N ALA A 211 16.27 12.06 6.10
CA ALA A 211 17.44 11.97 5.24
C ALA A 211 18.56 12.91 5.72
N GLU A 212 19.79 12.42 5.67
CA GLU A 212 21.00 13.22 5.83
C GLU A 212 21.47 13.68 4.45
N VAL A 213 21.57 15.00 4.25
CA VAL A 213 21.95 15.59 2.96
C VAL A 213 23.21 16.43 3.12
N VAL A 214 24.32 15.94 2.58
CA VAL A 214 25.64 16.59 2.64
C VAL A 214 26.06 17.03 1.24
N ASP A 215 26.41 18.30 1.08
CA ASP A 215 26.76 18.91 -0.21
C ASP A 215 25.69 18.65 -1.31
N GLY A 216 24.43 18.59 -0.88
CA GLY A 216 23.26 18.37 -1.74
C GLY A 216 23.01 16.92 -2.18
N VAL A 217 23.72 15.96 -1.58
CA VAL A 217 23.63 14.53 -1.85
C VAL A 217 23.16 13.80 -0.60
N ILE A 218 22.25 12.84 -0.77
CA ILE A 218 21.76 11.99 0.32
C ILE A 218 22.87 11.02 0.73
N THR A 219 23.28 11.08 1.99
CA THR A 219 24.31 10.20 2.56
C THR A 219 23.75 9.15 3.51
N ASP A 220 22.57 9.39 4.07
CA ASP A 220 21.83 8.42 4.87
C ASP A 220 20.32 8.67 4.76
N ILE A 221 19.51 7.62 4.93
CA ILE A 221 18.05 7.71 4.90
C ILE A 221 17.43 6.69 5.85
N VAL A 222 16.39 7.11 6.56
CA VAL A 222 15.56 6.26 7.41
C VAL A 222 14.10 6.45 7.01
N ILE A 223 13.41 5.33 6.79
CA ILE A 223 12.00 5.33 6.40
C ILE A 223 11.16 4.74 7.53
N GLY A 224 10.10 5.47 7.85
CA GLY A 224 9.08 5.15 8.83
C GLY A 224 9.49 5.44 10.27
N ASP A 225 8.47 5.58 11.11
CA ASP A 225 8.54 5.70 12.55
C ASP A 225 7.49 4.75 13.18
N ASP A 226 7.07 5.02 14.42
CA ASP A 226 6.03 4.25 15.11
C ASP A 226 4.64 4.35 14.46
N ARG A 227 4.42 5.32 13.56
CA ARG A 227 3.16 5.50 12.81
C ARG A 227 3.16 4.74 11.49
N PHE A 228 4.30 4.19 11.07
CA PHE A 228 4.42 3.43 9.83
C PHE A 228 3.67 2.10 9.96
N ASN A 229 2.56 1.98 9.22
CA ASN A 229 1.63 0.85 9.33
C ASN A 229 1.31 0.23 7.95
N GLU A 230 2.34 0.08 7.11
CA GLU A 230 2.21 -0.47 5.76
C GLU A 230 2.02 -1.99 5.74
N THR A 231 1.35 -2.50 4.71
CA THR A 231 1.06 -3.94 4.56
C THR A 231 2.32 -4.78 4.34
N SER A 232 2.47 -5.85 5.12
CA SER A 232 3.57 -6.82 4.99
C SER A 232 3.59 -7.47 3.60
N GLY A 233 4.78 -7.66 3.01
CA GLY A 233 4.94 -8.18 1.65
C GLY A 233 4.65 -7.17 0.53
N TYR A 234 4.16 -5.97 0.86
CA TYR A 234 3.90 -4.88 -0.08
C TYR A 234 4.58 -3.59 0.40
N GLY A 235 3.84 -2.64 0.95
CA GLY A 235 4.35 -1.33 1.37
C GLY A 235 5.41 -1.39 2.47
N ALA A 236 5.42 -2.43 3.30
CA ALA A 236 6.48 -2.63 4.29
C ALA A 236 7.88 -2.76 3.65
N GLY A 237 7.94 -3.18 2.37
CA GLY A 237 9.17 -3.22 1.58
C GLY A 237 9.87 -1.87 1.45
N ALA A 238 9.17 -0.76 1.72
CA ALA A 238 9.79 0.56 1.77
C ALA A 238 10.88 0.69 2.85
N LYS A 239 10.84 -0.13 3.91
CA LYS A 239 11.88 -0.18 4.95
C LYS A 239 13.04 -1.13 4.62
N GLU A 240 12.97 -1.86 3.52
CA GLU A 240 14.01 -2.81 3.14
C GLU A 240 15.21 -2.09 2.51
N GLU A 241 16.42 -2.57 2.84
CA GLU A 241 17.68 -2.00 2.34
C GLU A 241 17.72 -1.94 0.82
N LYS A 242 17.18 -2.96 0.14
CA LYS A 242 17.09 -2.98 -1.33
C LYS A 242 16.36 -1.75 -1.88
N PHE A 243 15.34 -1.25 -1.20
CA PHE A 243 14.58 -0.10 -1.66
C PHE A 243 15.26 1.22 -1.25
N TYR A 244 15.51 1.42 0.05
CA TYR A 244 15.97 2.73 0.53
C TYR A 244 17.41 3.06 0.14
N SER A 245 18.27 2.05 -0.06
CA SER A 245 19.67 2.27 -0.46
C SER A 245 19.79 2.89 -1.85
N GLN A 246 18.75 2.81 -2.69
CA GLN A 246 18.73 3.43 -4.02
C GLN A 246 18.83 4.97 -3.96
N TYR A 247 18.38 5.58 -2.86
CA TYR A 247 18.47 7.03 -2.64
C TYR A 247 19.87 7.48 -2.22
N ILE A 248 20.68 6.58 -1.65
CA ILE A 248 22.02 6.93 -1.16
C ILE A 248 22.94 7.28 -2.34
N GLY A 249 23.61 8.41 -2.24
CA GLY A 249 24.47 8.96 -3.29
C GLY A 249 23.71 9.71 -4.40
N LYS A 250 22.37 9.80 -4.31
CA LYS A 250 21.55 10.64 -5.20
C LYS A 250 21.42 12.06 -4.65
N GLY A 251 21.22 13.03 -5.53
CA GLY A 251 21.04 14.44 -5.20
C GLY A 251 20.19 15.13 -6.27
N GLY A 252 20.31 16.46 -6.38
CA GLY A 252 19.46 17.25 -7.28
C GLY A 252 18.17 17.68 -6.59
N THR A 253 17.18 18.14 -7.35
CA THR A 253 15.90 18.66 -6.81
C THR A 253 14.73 17.70 -7.03
N GLU A 254 14.90 16.69 -7.88
CA GLU A 254 13.85 15.74 -8.23
C GLU A 254 14.47 14.39 -8.63
N LEU A 255 13.92 13.32 -8.06
CA LEU A 255 14.15 11.93 -8.43
C LEU A 255 12.83 11.35 -8.95
N VAL A 256 12.90 10.63 -10.06
CA VAL A 256 11.73 10.07 -10.75
C VAL A 256 11.63 8.57 -10.48
N LEU A 257 10.48 8.13 -9.93
CA LEU A 257 10.21 6.70 -9.75
C LEU A 257 10.19 5.95 -11.08
N ASN A 258 10.67 4.71 -11.05
CA ASN A 258 10.88 3.82 -12.21
C ASN A 258 11.88 4.36 -13.26
N THR A 259 12.62 5.43 -12.92
CA THR A 259 13.73 5.95 -13.73
C THR A 259 14.99 6.05 -12.89
N ASP A 260 14.93 6.80 -11.79
CA ASP A 260 16.04 6.98 -10.86
C ASP A 260 16.01 6.00 -9.69
N ILE A 261 14.80 5.61 -9.28
CA ILE A 261 14.50 4.75 -8.15
C ILE A 261 13.45 3.71 -8.58
N ASP A 262 13.75 2.43 -8.45
CA ASP A 262 12.79 1.36 -8.71
C ASP A 262 11.74 1.33 -7.58
N GLN A 263 10.46 1.35 -7.94
CA GLN A 263 9.38 1.26 -6.97
C GLN A 263 9.30 -0.13 -6.31
N VAL A 264 8.73 -0.20 -5.10
CA VAL A 264 8.38 -1.48 -4.47
C VAL A 264 7.19 -2.09 -5.24
N SER A 265 7.38 -3.32 -5.74
CA SER A 265 6.35 -4.03 -6.51
C SER A 265 5.05 -4.16 -5.72
N GLY A 266 3.93 -3.78 -6.34
CA GLY A 266 2.61 -3.81 -5.69
C GLY A 266 2.36 -2.73 -4.63
N ALA A 267 3.31 -1.83 -4.38
CA ALA A 267 3.20 -0.77 -3.37
C ALA A 267 3.45 0.63 -3.95
N THR A 268 2.70 0.98 -5.00
CA THR A 268 2.85 2.25 -5.72
C THR A 268 2.60 3.47 -4.82
N ILE A 269 1.56 3.45 -3.98
CA ILE A 269 1.23 4.58 -3.08
C ILE A 269 2.37 4.83 -2.10
N THR A 270 2.83 3.78 -1.41
CA THR A 270 3.91 3.86 -0.42
C THR A 270 5.24 4.27 -1.07
N SER A 271 5.56 3.71 -2.24
CA SER A 271 6.78 4.07 -2.99
C SER A 271 6.76 5.54 -3.39
N LYS A 272 5.62 6.05 -3.86
CA LYS A 272 5.43 7.45 -4.20
C LYS A 272 5.54 8.34 -2.97
N ALA A 273 4.93 7.96 -1.85
CA ALA A 273 5.01 8.71 -0.60
C ALA A 273 6.47 8.92 -0.16
N VAL A 274 7.29 7.86 -0.20
CA VAL A 274 8.73 7.97 0.09
C VAL A 274 9.42 8.89 -0.92
N ASN A 275 9.22 8.67 -2.21
CA ASN A 275 9.92 9.46 -3.24
C ASN A 275 9.54 10.95 -3.19
N ASP A 276 8.26 11.26 -2.97
CA ASP A 276 7.78 12.64 -2.80
C ASP A 276 8.38 13.29 -1.55
N ALA A 277 8.48 12.54 -0.45
CA ALA A 277 9.13 13.00 0.78
C ALA A 277 10.62 13.32 0.55
N VAL A 278 11.33 12.42 -0.13
CA VAL A 278 12.75 12.63 -0.49
C VAL A 278 12.92 13.83 -1.41
N ASN A 279 12.08 13.97 -2.45
CA ASN A 279 12.13 15.10 -3.37
C ASN A 279 11.86 16.43 -2.66
N MET A 280 10.96 16.45 -1.67
CA MET A 280 10.75 17.64 -0.86
C MET A 280 11.97 18.01 -0.03
N ILE A 281 12.62 17.04 0.61
CA ILE A 281 13.87 17.26 1.35
C ILE A 281 14.96 17.77 0.40
N LEU A 282 15.13 17.13 -0.75
CA LEU A 282 16.13 17.51 -1.75
C LEU A 282 15.88 18.91 -2.30
N LEU A 283 14.64 19.25 -2.64
CA LEU A 283 14.28 20.58 -3.11
C LEU A 283 14.54 21.64 -2.03
N TYR A 284 14.14 21.36 -0.78
CA TYR A 284 14.40 22.24 0.36
C TYR A 284 15.88 22.55 0.52
N VAL A 285 16.74 21.53 0.44
CA VAL A 285 18.18 21.68 0.65
C VAL A 285 18.90 22.28 -0.57
N ASN A 286 18.54 21.84 -1.78
CA ASN A 286 19.30 22.14 -3.00
C ASN A 286 18.79 23.34 -3.78
N ASP A 287 17.51 23.67 -3.67
CA ASP A 287 16.93 24.88 -4.24
C ASP A 287 15.88 25.50 -3.30
N PRO A 288 16.32 26.15 -2.20
CA PRO A 288 15.42 26.78 -1.24
C PRO A 288 14.49 27.84 -1.87
N ALA A 289 14.90 28.45 -3.00
CA ALA A 289 14.09 29.42 -3.70
C ALA A 289 12.94 28.74 -4.45
N ALA A 290 13.21 27.65 -5.19
CA ALA A 290 12.17 26.86 -5.83
C ALA A 290 11.27 26.19 -4.80
N PHE A 291 11.81 25.71 -3.68
CA PHE A 291 11.02 25.25 -2.54
C PHE A 291 10.07 26.36 -2.06
N ALA A 292 10.57 27.56 -1.79
CA ALA A 292 9.74 28.70 -1.35
C ALA A 292 8.66 29.06 -2.38
N VAL A 293 8.94 28.98 -3.68
CA VAL A 293 7.94 29.20 -4.74
C VAL A 293 6.89 28.09 -4.73
N GLN A 294 7.28 26.83 -4.59
CA GLN A 294 6.34 25.71 -4.48
C GLN A 294 5.47 25.84 -3.23
N MET A 295 6.05 26.30 -2.11
CA MET A 295 5.32 26.54 -0.87
C MET A 295 4.36 27.72 -0.98
N ALA A 296 4.79 28.79 -1.64
CA ALA A 296 3.92 29.93 -1.93
C ALA A 296 2.76 29.54 -2.86
N ALA A 297 3.00 28.68 -3.86
CA ALA A 297 1.94 28.14 -4.71
C ALA A 297 0.98 27.22 -3.94
N ALA A 298 1.47 26.44 -2.96
CA ALA A 298 0.62 25.67 -2.06
C ALA A 298 -0.22 26.55 -1.11
N ALA A 299 0.30 27.73 -0.74
CA ALA A 299 -0.42 28.74 0.06
C ALA A 299 -1.41 29.60 -0.75
N ASP A 300 -1.25 29.69 -2.08
CA ASP A 300 -2.16 30.38 -3.01
C ASP A 300 -3.26 29.44 -3.56
N VAL A 301 -3.31 28.18 -3.08
CA VAL A 301 -4.44 27.29 -3.36
C VAL A 301 -5.67 27.88 -2.68
N PRO A 302 -6.75 28.18 -3.42
CA PRO A 302 -7.97 28.75 -2.85
C PRO A 302 -8.46 27.92 -1.66
N ASP A 303 -8.92 28.58 -0.60
CA ASP A 303 -9.57 27.87 0.50
C ASP A 303 -10.79 27.12 -0.03
N VAL A 304 -10.71 25.79 0.04
CA VAL A 304 -11.77 24.88 -0.41
C VAL A 304 -12.86 24.70 0.64
N SER A 305 -12.69 25.26 1.84
CA SER A 305 -13.64 25.08 2.93
C SER A 305 -15.03 25.65 2.61
N ILE A 306 -16.05 25.10 3.25
CA ILE A 306 -17.42 25.61 3.12
C ILE A 306 -17.49 26.97 3.83
N PRO A 307 -17.87 28.06 3.13
CA PRO A 307 -18.00 29.38 3.76
C PRO A 307 -19.00 29.37 4.92
N GLU A 308 -18.69 30.14 5.97
CA GLU A 308 -19.52 30.18 7.17
C GLU A 308 -20.95 30.65 6.84
N GLY A 309 -21.95 29.85 7.26
CA GLY A 309 -23.37 30.14 7.01
C GLY A 309 -23.87 29.82 5.61
N ALA A 310 -23.04 29.25 4.72
CA ALA A 310 -23.46 28.82 3.39
C ALA A 310 -24.45 27.63 3.45
N GLU A 311 -25.38 27.59 2.50
CA GLU A 311 -26.24 26.43 2.30
C GLU A 311 -25.44 25.30 1.65
N THR A 312 -25.65 24.07 2.13
CA THR A 312 -24.85 22.91 1.72
C THR A 312 -25.69 21.82 1.07
N TYR A 313 -25.06 21.10 0.15
CA TYR A 313 -25.66 20.00 -0.59
C TYR A 313 -24.71 18.80 -0.54
N THR A 314 -25.22 17.70 0.00
CA THR A 314 -24.46 16.44 0.12
C THR A 314 -24.97 15.41 -0.86
N ALA A 315 -24.04 14.70 -1.49
CA ALA A 315 -24.26 13.51 -2.29
C ALA A 315 -23.16 12.47 -2.06
N GLU A 316 -23.48 11.23 -2.37
CA GLU A 316 -22.58 10.10 -2.16
C GLU A 316 -21.72 9.85 -3.41
N GLY A 317 -20.41 9.82 -3.18
CA GLY A 317 -19.39 9.37 -4.13
C GLY A 317 -19.06 7.90 -3.94
N LYS A 318 -18.67 7.23 -5.03
CA LYS A 318 -18.20 5.85 -4.98
C LYS A 318 -16.69 5.81 -4.85
N GLY A 319 -16.20 5.11 -3.84
CA GLY A 319 -14.80 4.72 -3.73
C GLY A 319 -14.54 3.39 -4.42
N LEU A 320 -13.40 2.78 -4.11
CA LEU A 320 -12.95 1.53 -4.69
C LEU A 320 -13.80 0.33 -4.21
N THR A 321 -14.21 0.30 -2.95
CA THR A 321 -14.97 -0.80 -2.30
C THR A 321 -16.23 -0.33 -1.58
N GLY A 322 -16.33 0.97 -1.34
CA GLY A 322 -17.40 1.59 -0.59
C GLY A 322 -17.80 2.93 -1.18
N THR A 323 -18.27 3.79 -0.30
CA THR A 323 -18.87 5.07 -0.62
C THR A 323 -18.36 6.13 0.34
N PHE A 324 -18.46 7.40 -0.03
CA PHE A 324 -18.10 8.51 0.84
C PHE A 324 -18.97 9.72 0.54
N ASP A 325 -19.24 10.53 1.55
CA ASP A 325 -20.04 11.74 1.37
C ASP A 325 -19.20 12.87 0.79
N VAL A 326 -19.75 13.59 -0.18
CA VAL A 326 -19.21 14.86 -0.67
C VAL A 326 -20.25 15.94 -0.44
N THR A 327 -19.87 16.96 0.31
CA THR A 327 -20.71 18.12 0.61
C THR A 327 -20.14 19.34 -0.10
N ILE A 328 -20.97 20.06 -0.83
CA ILE A 328 -20.58 21.32 -1.48
C ILE A 328 -21.44 22.48 -1.00
N SER A 329 -20.95 23.69 -1.21
CA SER A 329 -21.76 24.92 -1.21
C SER A 329 -21.72 25.56 -2.60
N VAL A 330 -22.74 26.32 -2.96
CA VAL A 330 -22.78 27.11 -4.19
C VAL A 330 -23.05 28.57 -3.88
N ASP A 331 -22.48 29.47 -4.66
CA ASP A 331 -22.69 30.91 -4.57
C ASP A 331 -23.99 31.36 -5.27
N GLU A 332 -24.24 32.67 -5.28
CA GLU A 332 -25.40 33.28 -5.94
C GLU A 332 -25.45 33.07 -7.48
N ASN A 333 -24.32 32.68 -8.09
CA ASN A 333 -24.19 32.37 -9.52
C ASN A 333 -24.28 30.87 -9.81
N ALA A 334 -24.64 30.05 -8.81
CA ALA A 334 -24.61 28.59 -8.88
C ALA A 334 -23.20 28.01 -9.15
N ALA A 335 -22.14 28.76 -8.85
CA ALA A 335 -20.77 28.27 -8.90
C ALA A 335 -20.42 27.59 -7.57
N VAL A 336 -19.65 26.50 -7.61
CA VAL A 336 -19.18 25.83 -6.38
C VAL A 336 -18.31 26.79 -5.57
N SER A 337 -18.68 27.07 -4.33
CA SER A 337 -17.98 28.01 -3.43
C SER A 337 -17.19 27.33 -2.31
N GLY A 338 -17.38 26.03 -2.12
CA GLY A 338 -16.65 25.22 -1.16
C GLY A 338 -16.99 23.75 -1.29
N ILE A 339 -16.07 22.88 -0.87
CA ILE A 339 -16.17 21.43 -0.95
C ILE A 339 -15.61 20.78 0.32
N GLN A 340 -16.32 19.78 0.82
CA GLN A 340 -15.90 18.96 1.95
C GLN A 340 -16.11 17.49 1.60
N VAL A 341 -15.06 16.69 1.79
CA VAL A 341 -15.08 15.25 1.58
C VAL A 341 -15.14 14.56 2.93
N GLY A 342 -16.15 13.70 3.11
CA GLY A 342 -16.33 12.86 4.29
C GLY A 342 -15.33 11.71 4.33
N ASP A 343 -15.51 10.84 5.32
CA ASP A 343 -14.69 9.64 5.44
C ASP A 343 -15.25 8.51 4.57
N ALA A 344 -14.36 7.59 4.20
CA ALA A 344 -14.76 6.41 3.45
C ALA A 344 -15.61 5.48 4.33
N SER A 345 -16.60 4.83 3.73
CA SER A 345 -17.43 3.84 4.41
C SER A 345 -16.69 2.51 4.67
N THR A 346 -15.51 2.33 4.09
CA THR A 346 -14.67 1.14 4.22
C THR A 346 -13.21 1.51 4.46
N ASP A 347 -12.53 0.73 5.30
CA ASP A 347 -11.12 0.96 5.63
C ASP A 347 -10.19 0.79 4.42
N MET A 348 -10.58 -0.02 3.42
CA MET A 348 -9.84 -0.18 2.18
C MET A 348 -9.85 1.06 1.30
N ASP A 349 -10.92 1.87 1.35
CA ASP A 349 -11.05 3.09 0.54
C ASP A 349 -10.40 4.29 1.19
N ALA A 350 -10.25 4.28 2.51
CA ALA A 350 -9.68 5.36 3.29
C ALA A 350 -8.34 5.89 2.74
N PRO A 351 -7.32 5.06 2.41
CA PRO A 351 -6.05 5.60 1.91
C PRO A 351 -6.17 6.29 0.55
N PHE A 352 -6.99 5.75 -0.35
CA PHE A 352 -7.25 6.35 -1.65
C PHE A 352 -8.03 7.66 -1.51
N LEU A 353 -9.05 7.66 -0.65
CA LEU A 353 -9.86 8.84 -0.39
C LEU A 353 -9.07 9.93 0.32
N ASN A 354 -8.18 9.60 1.27
CA ASN A 354 -7.33 10.58 1.94
C ASN A 354 -6.40 11.28 0.94
N ASN A 355 -5.82 10.55 -0.03
CA ASN A 355 -5.04 11.18 -1.10
C ASN A 355 -5.85 12.18 -1.95
N VAL A 356 -7.16 12.00 -2.05
CA VAL A 356 -8.07 12.93 -2.74
C VAL A 356 -8.49 14.08 -1.82
N LYS A 357 -8.89 13.76 -0.59
CA LYS A 357 -9.40 14.66 0.45
C LYS A 357 -8.33 15.66 0.91
N ASP A 358 -7.09 15.22 1.01
CA ASP A 358 -5.96 16.04 1.49
C ASP A 358 -5.27 16.80 0.35
N ASN A 359 -5.70 16.59 -0.91
CA ASN A 359 -5.16 17.27 -2.07
C ASN A 359 -5.95 18.55 -2.36
N ALA A 360 -5.58 19.63 -1.69
CA ALA A 360 -6.21 20.93 -1.85
C ALA A 360 -6.19 21.43 -3.32
N ALA A 361 -5.11 21.18 -4.07
CA ALA A 361 -5.02 21.56 -5.47
C ALA A 361 -6.03 20.81 -6.36
N PHE A 362 -6.26 19.52 -6.09
CA PHE A 362 -7.31 18.75 -6.73
C PHE A 362 -8.71 19.31 -6.40
N LEU A 363 -9.00 19.53 -5.12
CA LEU A 363 -10.29 20.05 -4.67
C LEU A 363 -10.57 21.48 -5.19
N ALA A 364 -9.54 22.31 -5.32
CA ALA A 364 -9.66 23.67 -5.83
C ALA A 364 -10.11 23.72 -7.30
N GLN A 365 -9.90 22.66 -8.10
CA GLN A 365 -10.34 22.60 -9.50
C GLN A 365 -11.86 22.73 -9.67
N PHE A 366 -12.63 22.41 -8.62
CA PHE A 366 -14.10 22.51 -8.64
C PHE A 366 -14.61 23.92 -8.32
N LEU A 367 -13.84 24.72 -7.56
CA LEU A 367 -14.29 26.04 -7.12
C LEU A 367 -14.51 26.97 -8.31
N GLY A 368 -15.56 27.79 -8.24
CA GLY A 368 -15.93 28.73 -9.30
C GLY A 368 -16.57 28.07 -10.53
N ARG A 369 -16.63 26.74 -10.62
CA ARG A 369 -17.31 26.05 -11.73
C ARG A 369 -18.82 25.98 -11.48
N THR A 370 -19.59 26.20 -12.53
CA THR A 370 -21.03 25.91 -12.59
C THR A 370 -21.20 24.54 -13.26
N GLY A 371 -22.02 23.65 -12.69
CA GLY A 371 -22.10 22.25 -13.12
C GLY A 371 -22.88 21.97 -14.42
N PRO A 372 -22.94 20.69 -14.86
CA PRO A 372 -22.08 19.57 -14.44
C PRO A 372 -20.66 19.69 -15.03
N VAL A 373 -19.66 19.29 -14.26
CA VAL A 373 -18.24 19.30 -14.63
C VAL A 373 -17.87 17.97 -15.30
N ASP A 374 -17.20 18.04 -16.44
CA ASP A 374 -16.66 16.85 -17.12
C ASP A 374 -15.41 16.35 -16.38
N ALA A 375 -15.37 15.06 -16.08
CA ALA A 375 -14.22 14.42 -15.42
C ALA A 375 -12.93 14.54 -16.25
N ALA A 376 -13.03 14.67 -17.59
CA ALA A 376 -11.87 14.88 -18.46
C ALA A 376 -11.25 16.28 -18.31
N GLU A 377 -11.95 17.24 -17.72
CA GLU A 377 -11.45 18.60 -17.43
C GLU A 377 -10.88 18.72 -16.00
N ILE A 378 -10.78 17.61 -15.28
CA ILE A 378 -10.25 17.54 -13.92
C ILE A 378 -9.02 16.64 -13.94
N ASP A 379 -7.88 17.19 -13.49
CA ASP A 379 -6.67 16.41 -13.30
C ASP A 379 -6.86 15.50 -12.08
N LEU A 380 -7.06 14.19 -12.33
CA LEU A 380 -7.32 13.20 -11.29
C LEU A 380 -6.08 12.94 -10.43
N VAL A 381 -6.30 12.52 -9.18
CA VAL A 381 -5.20 12.18 -8.26
C VAL A 381 -4.62 10.81 -8.65
N SER A 382 -3.35 10.82 -9.06
CA SER A 382 -2.61 9.59 -9.39
C SER A 382 -2.56 8.63 -8.19
N GLY A 383 -2.85 7.35 -8.44
CA GLY A 383 -2.96 6.34 -7.40
C GLY A 383 -4.30 6.36 -6.64
N ALA A 384 -5.21 7.30 -6.92
CA ALA A 384 -6.55 7.38 -6.34
C ALA A 384 -7.62 7.73 -7.39
N THR A 385 -7.47 7.16 -8.59
CA THR A 385 -8.29 7.50 -9.77
C THR A 385 -9.79 7.28 -9.55
N ILE A 386 -10.20 6.17 -8.92
CA ILE A 386 -11.63 5.89 -8.67
C ILE A 386 -12.20 6.87 -7.68
N SER A 387 -11.54 7.09 -6.55
CA SER A 387 -12.02 8.04 -5.54
C SER A 387 -12.06 9.46 -6.12
N SER A 388 -11.14 9.80 -7.03
CA SER A 388 -11.18 11.08 -7.76
C SER A 388 -12.41 11.18 -8.66
N GLN A 389 -12.72 10.13 -9.44
CA GLN A 389 -13.90 10.07 -10.30
C GLN A 389 -15.21 10.06 -9.50
N GLY A 390 -15.27 9.27 -8.43
CA GLY A 390 -16.41 9.21 -7.53
C GLY A 390 -16.68 10.56 -6.87
N LEU A 391 -15.64 11.33 -6.57
CA LEU A 391 -15.79 12.70 -6.09
C LEU A 391 -16.36 13.62 -7.19
N VAL A 392 -15.85 13.56 -8.43
CA VAL A 392 -16.42 14.34 -9.56
C VAL A 392 -17.91 14.04 -9.74
N GLU A 393 -18.29 12.76 -9.71
CA GLU A 393 -19.70 12.35 -9.81
C GLU A 393 -20.54 12.88 -8.64
N ALA A 394 -20.01 12.79 -7.41
CA ALA A 394 -20.70 13.26 -6.21
C ALA A 394 -20.87 14.79 -6.22
N VAL A 395 -19.85 15.55 -6.64
CA VAL A 395 -19.95 17.00 -6.84
C VAL A 395 -21.04 17.33 -7.85
N ASN A 396 -21.10 16.62 -8.98
CA ASN A 396 -22.15 16.83 -9.98
C ASN A 396 -23.55 16.52 -9.44
N LYS A 397 -23.71 15.44 -8.66
CA LYS A 397 -24.98 15.11 -8.00
C LYS A 397 -25.39 16.15 -6.96
N ALA A 398 -24.45 16.58 -6.11
CA ALA A 398 -24.69 17.60 -5.11
C ALA A 398 -25.02 18.95 -5.75
N TRP A 399 -24.37 19.29 -6.86
CA TRP A 399 -24.67 20.48 -7.64
C TRP A 399 -26.07 20.41 -8.26
N ASN A 400 -26.47 19.29 -8.88
CA ASN A 400 -27.83 19.11 -9.39
C ASN A 400 -28.89 19.29 -8.28
N LYS A 401 -28.61 18.76 -7.08
CA LYS A 401 -29.47 18.93 -5.90
C LYS A 401 -29.59 20.40 -5.49
N SER A 402 -28.51 21.19 -5.58
CA SER A 402 -28.55 22.65 -5.36
C SER A 402 -29.46 23.39 -6.33
N GLN A 403 -29.58 22.87 -7.56
CA GLN A 403 -30.44 23.44 -8.60
C GLN A 403 -31.90 22.94 -8.52
N GLY A 404 -32.24 22.12 -7.52
CA GLY A 404 -33.56 21.49 -7.40
C GLY A 404 -33.86 20.49 -8.53
N ILE A 405 -32.82 19.95 -9.17
CA ILE A 405 -32.94 18.94 -10.22
C ILE A 405 -33.04 17.57 -9.51
N GLU A 406 -34.24 17.00 -9.51
CA GLU A 406 -34.48 15.64 -9.02
C GLU A 406 -33.76 14.62 -9.90
N GLU A 407 -33.01 13.71 -9.26
CA GLU A 407 -32.24 12.68 -9.95
C GLU A 407 -33.19 11.77 -10.74
N ALA A 408 -32.94 11.60 -12.04
CA ALA A 408 -33.59 10.53 -12.78
C ALA A 408 -33.19 9.21 -12.11
N PRO A 409 -34.13 8.28 -11.84
CA PRO A 409 -33.79 7.00 -11.22
C PRO A 409 -32.64 6.38 -12.00
N ALA A 410 -31.62 5.90 -11.28
CA ALA A 410 -30.44 5.27 -11.85
C ALA A 410 -30.89 4.37 -13.01
N PRO A 411 -30.29 4.48 -14.22
CA PRO A 411 -30.70 3.67 -15.35
C PRO A 411 -30.67 2.23 -14.87
N THR A 412 -31.85 1.60 -14.78
CA THR A 412 -31.96 0.18 -14.50
C THR A 412 -31.13 -0.46 -15.58
N ALA A 413 -30.02 -1.12 -15.22
CA ALA A 413 -29.07 -1.68 -16.15
C ALA A 413 -29.85 -2.30 -17.30
N ALA A 414 -29.78 -1.66 -18.48
CA ALA A 414 -30.52 -2.14 -19.63
C ALA A 414 -30.08 -3.60 -19.79
N PRO A 415 -31.01 -4.56 -19.95
CA PRO A 415 -30.62 -5.93 -20.22
C PRO A 415 -29.67 -5.86 -21.41
N ALA A 416 -28.42 -6.29 -21.18
CA ALA A 416 -27.38 -6.28 -22.20
C ALA A 416 -28.00 -6.83 -23.47
N ALA A 417 -27.97 -6.06 -24.56
CA ALA A 417 -28.45 -6.53 -25.84
C ALA A 417 -27.84 -7.92 -26.08
N GLU A 418 -28.67 -8.93 -26.39
CA GLU A 418 -28.16 -10.25 -26.76
C GLU A 418 -27.23 -10.07 -27.95
N VAL A 419 -25.93 -10.10 -27.68
CA VAL A 419 -24.91 -10.08 -28.72
C VAL A 419 -24.89 -11.49 -29.30
N ALA A 420 -25.20 -11.61 -30.59
CA ALA A 420 -25.22 -12.91 -31.26
C ALA A 420 -23.80 -13.51 -31.25
N GLY A 421 -23.66 -14.73 -30.73
CA GLY A 421 -22.39 -15.43 -30.64
C GLY A 421 -22.42 -16.55 -29.58
N THR A 422 -21.34 -17.31 -29.50
CA THR A 422 -21.16 -18.38 -28.50
C THR A 422 -20.41 -17.83 -27.29
N GLU A 423 -20.97 -18.00 -26.09
CA GLU A 423 -20.35 -17.54 -24.85
C GLU A 423 -19.44 -18.60 -24.23
N TYR A 424 -18.22 -18.20 -23.90
CA TYR A 424 -17.19 -18.99 -23.26
C TYR A 424 -16.83 -18.38 -21.91
N ARG A 425 -16.33 -19.23 -21.00
CA ARG A 425 -15.87 -18.82 -19.67
C ARG A 425 -14.38 -19.14 -19.52
N GLY A 426 -13.57 -18.11 -19.30
CA GLY A 426 -12.17 -18.20 -18.90
C GLY A 426 -11.97 -17.85 -17.43
N LYS A 427 -10.78 -18.13 -16.91
CA LYS A 427 -10.38 -17.82 -15.54
C LYS A 427 -9.22 -16.83 -15.54
N GLY A 428 -9.44 -15.66 -14.95
CA GLY A 428 -8.39 -14.67 -14.73
C GLY A 428 -7.81 -14.82 -13.34
N GLN A 429 -6.53 -14.50 -13.18
CA GLN A 429 -5.86 -14.44 -11.88
C GLN A 429 -5.93 -13.01 -11.33
N GLY A 430 -6.54 -12.84 -10.16
CA GLY A 430 -6.53 -11.62 -9.36
C GLY A 430 -5.30 -11.53 -8.46
N LEU A 431 -5.31 -10.56 -7.54
CA LEU A 431 -4.30 -10.38 -6.50
C LEU A 431 -4.22 -11.58 -5.54
N SER A 432 -5.36 -12.19 -5.16
CA SER A 432 -5.41 -13.33 -4.23
C SER A 432 -6.01 -14.60 -4.83
N ASP A 433 -7.05 -14.48 -5.65
CA ASP A 433 -7.88 -15.58 -6.14
C ASP A 433 -8.07 -15.54 -7.66
N THR A 434 -8.78 -16.54 -8.20
CA THR A 434 -9.20 -16.52 -9.61
C THR A 434 -10.61 -15.94 -9.76
N PHE A 435 -10.86 -15.23 -10.85
CA PHE A 435 -12.16 -14.63 -11.15
C PHE A 435 -12.67 -15.02 -12.55
N PRO A 436 -14.00 -15.02 -12.79
CA PRO A 436 -14.56 -15.46 -14.05
C PRO A 436 -14.58 -14.34 -15.09
N VAL A 437 -14.13 -14.64 -16.30
CA VAL A 437 -14.32 -13.76 -17.48
C VAL A 437 -15.19 -14.49 -18.50
N MET A 438 -16.30 -13.87 -18.87
CA MET A 438 -17.17 -14.35 -19.94
C MET A 438 -16.82 -13.63 -21.24
N VAL A 439 -16.59 -14.37 -22.30
CA VAL A 439 -16.26 -13.81 -23.62
C VAL A 439 -17.21 -14.43 -24.64
N THR A 440 -17.87 -13.58 -25.43
CA THR A 440 -18.74 -14.00 -26.52
C THR A 440 -17.97 -13.88 -27.83
N LEU A 441 -17.92 -14.98 -28.57
CA LEU A 441 -17.28 -15.06 -29.88
C LEU A 441 -18.35 -15.19 -30.97
N ASP A 442 -18.15 -14.53 -32.12
CA ASP A 442 -18.96 -14.79 -33.30
C ASP A 442 -18.56 -16.10 -34.00
N ASP A 443 -19.26 -16.44 -35.10
CA ASP A 443 -19.02 -17.66 -35.88
C ASP A 443 -17.61 -17.73 -36.50
N SER A 444 -16.86 -16.62 -36.53
CA SER A 444 -15.47 -16.57 -37.00
C SER A 444 -14.43 -16.68 -35.89
N GLY A 445 -14.87 -16.80 -34.62
CA GLY A 445 -13.99 -16.84 -33.46
C GLY A 445 -13.49 -15.45 -33.02
N THR A 446 -14.14 -14.38 -33.48
CA THR A 446 -13.80 -13.00 -33.10
C THR A 446 -14.60 -12.58 -31.88
N ILE A 447 -13.95 -11.86 -30.95
CA ILE A 447 -14.59 -11.36 -29.73
C ILE A 447 -15.60 -10.27 -30.06
N VAL A 448 -16.86 -10.51 -29.73
CA VAL A 448 -17.97 -9.54 -29.91
C VAL A 448 -18.51 -9.00 -28.58
N ALA A 449 -18.23 -9.68 -27.46
CA ALA A 449 -18.49 -9.16 -26.13
C ALA A 449 -17.52 -9.75 -25.10
N ILE A 450 -17.25 -8.99 -24.04
CA ILE A 450 -16.50 -9.44 -22.87
C ILE A 450 -17.18 -8.93 -21.60
N ARG A 451 -17.25 -9.78 -20.57
CA ARG A 451 -17.81 -9.44 -19.25
C ARG A 451 -16.98 -10.08 -18.15
N VAL A 452 -16.40 -9.25 -17.30
CA VAL A 452 -15.74 -9.69 -16.07
C VAL A 452 -16.80 -9.82 -14.98
N LYS A 453 -16.86 -10.97 -14.30
CA LYS A 453 -17.78 -11.17 -13.18
C LYS A 453 -17.15 -10.75 -11.86
N ASP A 454 -18.02 -10.35 -10.94
CA ASP A 454 -17.63 -10.12 -9.54
C ASP A 454 -17.09 -11.40 -8.91
N THR A 455 -16.27 -11.20 -7.88
CA THR A 455 -15.77 -12.23 -6.97
C THR A 455 -16.23 -11.90 -5.56
N ASP A 456 -16.38 -12.93 -4.73
CA ASP A 456 -16.68 -12.75 -3.31
C ASP A 456 -15.40 -12.45 -2.49
N SER A 457 -14.23 -12.38 -3.16
CA SER A 457 -12.95 -12.07 -2.52
C SER A 457 -12.85 -10.58 -2.16
N GLU A 458 -12.63 -10.32 -0.87
CA GLU A 458 -12.42 -8.98 -0.31
C GLU A 458 -11.15 -8.30 -0.83
N TYR A 459 -10.15 -9.07 -1.27
CA TYR A 459 -8.88 -8.53 -1.79
C TYR A 459 -8.91 -8.28 -3.31
N ASP A 460 -9.62 -9.12 -4.07
CA ASP A 460 -9.69 -9.01 -5.53
C ASP A 460 -10.85 -8.15 -6.04
N GLY A 461 -11.98 -8.17 -5.33
CA GLY A 461 -13.17 -7.37 -5.64
C GLY A 461 -12.86 -5.90 -5.98
N PRO A 462 -12.06 -5.17 -5.17
CA PRO A 462 -11.66 -3.79 -5.44
C PRO A 462 -11.03 -3.61 -6.84
N PHE A 463 -10.00 -4.40 -7.16
CA PHE A 463 -9.26 -4.30 -8.41
C PHE A 463 -10.04 -4.85 -9.59
N LEU A 464 -10.97 -5.77 -9.35
CA LEU A 464 -11.87 -6.28 -10.38
C LEU A 464 -12.98 -5.30 -10.71
N ALA A 465 -13.42 -4.49 -9.76
CA ALA A 465 -14.34 -3.39 -10.06
C ALA A 465 -13.72 -2.42 -11.07
N LEU A 466 -12.47 -2.01 -10.85
CA LEU A 466 -11.68 -1.19 -11.79
C LEU A 466 -11.68 -1.73 -13.22
N VAL A 467 -11.42 -3.02 -13.36
CA VAL A 467 -11.31 -3.67 -14.66
C VAL A 467 -12.68 -3.88 -15.30
N ARG A 468 -13.68 -4.28 -14.51
CA ARG A 468 -15.04 -4.58 -14.96
C ARG A 468 -15.81 -3.34 -15.40
N THR A 469 -15.59 -2.19 -14.77
CA THR A 469 -16.31 -0.94 -15.10
C THR A 469 -15.56 -0.06 -16.09
N ASN A 470 -14.38 -0.48 -16.56
CA ASN A 470 -13.58 0.28 -17.51
C ASN A 470 -13.90 -0.13 -18.95
N ASP A 471 -14.88 0.56 -19.56
CA ASP A 471 -15.29 0.32 -20.93
C ASP A 471 -14.14 0.55 -21.93
N ALA A 472 -13.24 1.50 -21.66
CA ALA A 472 -12.08 1.75 -22.52
C ALA A 472 -11.14 0.54 -22.54
N PHE A 473 -10.87 -0.06 -21.38
CA PHE A 473 -10.11 -1.31 -21.27
C PHE A 473 -10.82 -2.48 -21.97
N LEU A 474 -12.09 -2.74 -21.62
CA LEU A 474 -12.84 -3.89 -22.15
C LEU A 474 -13.06 -3.80 -23.67
N SER A 475 -13.21 -2.59 -24.21
CA SER A 475 -13.41 -2.38 -25.65
C SER A 475 -12.19 -2.75 -26.50
N GLN A 476 -10.97 -2.75 -25.94
CA GLN A 476 -9.74 -3.12 -26.66
C GLN A 476 -9.71 -4.59 -27.09
N PHE A 477 -10.49 -5.45 -26.41
CA PHE A 477 -10.63 -6.87 -26.76
C PHE A 477 -11.61 -7.10 -27.91
N ILE A 478 -12.54 -6.18 -28.15
CA ILE A 478 -13.59 -6.35 -29.15
C ILE A 478 -12.97 -6.30 -30.55
N GLY A 479 -13.35 -7.26 -31.40
CA GLY A 479 -12.81 -7.40 -32.75
C GLY A 479 -11.48 -8.15 -32.83
N LYS A 480 -10.87 -8.53 -31.68
CA LYS A 480 -9.67 -9.37 -31.67
C LYS A 480 -10.03 -10.86 -31.85
N SER A 481 -9.10 -11.60 -32.43
CA SER A 481 -9.14 -13.05 -32.65
C SER A 481 -7.72 -13.60 -32.58
N GLY A 482 -7.54 -14.83 -32.11
CA GLY A 482 -6.20 -15.38 -31.83
C GLY A 482 -5.60 -14.83 -30.53
N SER A 483 -4.37 -15.19 -30.19
CA SER A 483 -3.73 -14.74 -28.94
C SER A 483 -3.58 -13.21 -28.89
N VAL A 484 -4.00 -12.60 -27.78
CA VAL A 484 -3.86 -11.18 -27.47
C VAL A 484 -2.62 -10.98 -26.60
N SER A 485 -1.68 -10.15 -27.06
CA SER A 485 -0.49 -9.79 -26.27
C SER A 485 -0.77 -8.67 -25.27
N GLU A 486 -0.01 -8.61 -24.18
CA GLU A 486 -0.10 -7.53 -23.19
C GLU A 486 0.23 -6.16 -23.79
N ASP A 487 1.19 -6.09 -24.72
CA ASP A 487 1.61 -4.83 -25.36
C ASP A 487 0.54 -4.23 -26.28
N GLU A 488 -0.50 -5.01 -26.62
CA GLU A 488 -1.63 -4.54 -27.42
C GLU A 488 -2.78 -3.98 -26.58
N ILE A 489 -2.69 -4.08 -25.25
CA ILE A 489 -3.76 -3.72 -24.31
C ILE A 489 -3.21 -2.73 -23.28
N ASP A 490 -3.73 -1.51 -23.27
CA ASP A 490 -3.46 -0.55 -22.22
C ASP A 490 -4.09 -1.03 -20.91
N LEU A 491 -3.25 -1.36 -19.92
CA LEU A 491 -3.70 -1.88 -18.62
C LEU A 491 -4.40 -0.80 -17.77
N VAL A 492 -5.32 -1.24 -16.90
CA VAL A 492 -5.99 -0.33 -15.97
C VAL A 492 -5.03 0.05 -14.85
N THR A 493 -4.69 1.35 -14.77
CA THR A 493 -3.86 1.90 -13.70
C THR A 493 -4.47 1.58 -12.33
N GLY A 494 -3.66 1.00 -11.44
CA GLY A 494 -4.10 0.56 -10.12
C GLY A 494 -4.70 -0.84 -10.07
N ALA A 495 -4.99 -1.48 -11.21
CA ALA A 495 -5.47 -2.86 -11.31
C ALA A 495 -4.65 -3.68 -12.31
N THR A 496 -3.32 -3.52 -12.28
CA THR A 496 -2.39 -4.16 -13.23
C THR A 496 -2.51 -5.68 -13.21
N ILE A 497 -2.57 -6.29 -12.02
CA ILE A 497 -2.67 -7.75 -11.86
C ILE A 497 -3.99 -8.26 -12.44
N SER A 498 -5.11 -7.66 -12.05
CA SER A 498 -6.44 -8.03 -12.57
C SER A 498 -6.58 -7.77 -14.07
N SER A 499 -5.95 -6.72 -14.61
CA SER A 499 -5.91 -6.44 -16.05
C SER A 499 -5.21 -7.57 -16.81
N LYS A 500 -4.03 -8.00 -16.33
CA LYS A 500 -3.32 -9.17 -16.88
C LYS A 500 -4.14 -10.44 -16.73
N GLY A 501 -4.83 -10.61 -15.60
CA GLY A 501 -5.76 -11.72 -15.38
C GLY A 501 -6.86 -11.80 -16.44
N VAL A 502 -7.42 -10.67 -16.87
CA VAL A 502 -8.40 -10.65 -17.98
C VAL A 502 -7.77 -11.08 -19.30
N ILE A 503 -6.55 -10.62 -19.61
CA ILE A 503 -5.83 -11.01 -20.83
C ILE A 503 -5.58 -12.53 -20.83
N THR A 504 -5.13 -13.09 -19.71
CA THR A 504 -4.94 -14.55 -19.54
C THR A 504 -6.25 -15.31 -19.78
N ALA A 505 -7.36 -14.87 -19.16
CA ALA A 505 -8.66 -15.52 -19.31
C ALA A 505 -9.19 -15.46 -20.75
N VAL A 506 -8.98 -14.34 -21.44
CA VAL A 506 -9.36 -14.15 -22.84
C VAL A 506 -8.56 -15.08 -23.75
N ASN A 507 -7.26 -15.21 -23.54
CA ASN A 507 -6.42 -16.13 -24.29
C ASN A 507 -6.77 -17.60 -24.04
N GLU A 508 -7.11 -17.96 -22.80
CA GLU A 508 -7.65 -19.28 -22.47
C GLU A 508 -8.94 -19.58 -23.27
N VAL A 509 -9.86 -18.61 -23.32
CA VAL A 509 -11.10 -18.75 -24.10
C VAL A 509 -10.82 -18.90 -25.59
N LEU A 510 -9.98 -18.04 -26.18
CA LEU A 510 -9.69 -18.08 -27.60
C LEU A 510 -9.03 -19.40 -28.01
N ALA A 511 -8.12 -19.92 -27.18
CA ALA A 511 -7.53 -21.24 -27.38
C ALA A 511 -8.58 -22.36 -27.30
N LYS A 512 -9.50 -22.28 -26.33
CA LYS A 512 -10.58 -23.26 -26.18
C LYS A 512 -11.55 -23.24 -27.35
N ALA A 513 -11.95 -22.06 -27.82
CA ALA A 513 -12.85 -21.92 -28.96
C ALA A 513 -12.22 -22.42 -30.27
N ALA A 514 -10.92 -22.16 -30.47
CA ALA A 514 -10.18 -22.69 -31.61
C ALA A 514 -10.13 -24.24 -31.62
N ALA A 515 -10.11 -24.88 -30.44
CA ALA A 515 -10.15 -26.33 -30.32
C ALA A 515 -11.56 -26.94 -30.55
N GLU A 516 -12.63 -26.16 -30.37
CA GLU A 516 -14.02 -26.61 -30.51
C GLU A 516 -14.64 -26.35 -31.90
N ALA A 517 -13.96 -25.59 -32.77
CA ALA A 517 -14.45 -25.31 -34.12
C ALA A 517 -14.66 -26.60 -34.94
N PRO A 518 -15.81 -26.78 -35.64
CA PRO A 518 -16.06 -27.98 -36.42
C PRO A 518 -15.02 -28.12 -37.53
N ALA A 519 -14.31 -29.25 -37.54
CA ALA A 519 -13.39 -29.62 -38.59
C ALA A 519 -14.11 -29.60 -39.95
N ALA A 520 -13.78 -28.63 -40.80
CA ALA A 520 -14.12 -28.67 -42.21
C ALA A 520 -13.40 -29.85 -42.86
N GLU A 521 -14.14 -30.66 -43.64
CA GLU A 521 -13.61 -31.77 -44.42
C GLU A 521 -12.44 -31.34 -45.33
N PRO A 522 -11.43 -32.21 -45.53
CA PRO A 522 -10.10 -31.80 -45.96
C PRO A 522 -10.01 -31.61 -47.47
N ALA A 523 -9.34 -30.53 -47.89
CA ALA A 523 -8.69 -30.46 -49.20
C ALA A 523 -7.17 -30.47 -48.99
N ALA A 524 -6.57 -31.63 -49.28
CA ALA A 524 -5.18 -31.87 -49.65
C ALA A 524 -4.07 -31.11 -48.88
N THR A 525 -3.58 -31.77 -47.82
CA THR A 525 -2.16 -32.04 -47.55
C THR A 525 -1.16 -30.89 -47.72
N GLU A 526 -0.88 -30.19 -46.61
CA GLU A 526 0.50 -29.96 -46.20
C GLU A 526 0.71 -30.62 -44.83
N ALA A 527 1.86 -31.28 -44.68
CA ALA A 527 2.17 -32.20 -43.61
C ALA A 527 2.19 -31.51 -42.22
N PRO A 528 1.83 -32.23 -41.14
CA PRO A 528 2.04 -31.74 -39.78
C PRO A 528 3.55 -31.48 -39.57
N ALA A 529 3.87 -30.34 -38.95
CA ALA A 529 5.20 -30.10 -38.41
C ALA A 529 5.55 -31.26 -37.47
N ALA A 530 6.71 -31.88 -37.70
CA ALA A 530 7.20 -33.00 -36.92
C ALA A 530 7.29 -32.65 -35.43
N GLU A 531 6.94 -33.59 -34.56
CA GLU A 531 7.36 -33.55 -33.16
C GLU A 531 8.88 -33.34 -33.10
N PRO A 532 9.40 -32.48 -32.20
CA PRO A 532 10.83 -32.22 -32.16
C PRO A 532 11.58 -33.52 -31.84
N ALA A 533 12.35 -34.00 -32.82
CA ALA A 533 13.23 -35.15 -32.65
C ALA A 533 14.31 -34.81 -31.60
N GLY A 534 14.44 -35.64 -30.57
CA GLY A 534 15.46 -35.50 -29.53
C GLY A 534 15.17 -36.34 -28.30
N THR A 535 16.18 -36.49 -27.44
CA THR A 535 16.08 -37.21 -26.15
C THR A 535 15.70 -36.23 -25.04
N GLU A 536 14.72 -36.58 -24.21
CA GLU A 536 14.33 -35.78 -23.04
C GLU A 536 15.25 -36.06 -21.84
N TYR A 537 15.80 -35.01 -21.25
CA TYR A 537 16.57 -35.04 -20.02
C TYR A 537 15.81 -34.30 -18.92
N ARG A 538 15.69 -34.95 -17.76
CA ARG A 538 14.99 -34.40 -16.59
C ARG A 538 16.02 -33.92 -15.58
N SER A 539 15.98 -32.63 -15.29
CA SER A 539 16.85 -31.97 -14.32
C SER A 539 16.01 -31.16 -13.33
N LYS A 540 16.67 -30.60 -12.31
CA LYS A 540 16.02 -29.77 -11.29
C LYS A 540 16.61 -28.36 -11.32
N GLY A 541 15.75 -27.36 -11.36
CA GLY A 541 16.11 -25.96 -11.16
C GLY A 541 15.94 -25.57 -9.69
N GLN A 542 16.77 -24.66 -9.22
CA GLN A 542 16.62 -24.08 -7.87
C GLN A 542 15.71 -22.86 -7.92
N GLY A 543 14.60 -22.90 -7.19
CA GLY A 543 13.73 -21.76 -6.92
C GLY A 543 14.21 -20.95 -5.72
N LEU A 544 13.40 -19.97 -5.32
CA LEU A 544 13.62 -19.14 -4.13
C LEU A 544 13.63 -19.96 -2.84
N SER A 545 12.76 -20.99 -2.74
CA SER A 545 12.63 -21.81 -1.52
C SER A 545 13.03 -23.28 -1.73
N ASP A 546 12.62 -23.87 -2.85
CA ASP A 546 12.74 -25.31 -3.14
C ASP A 546 13.20 -25.56 -4.59
N THR A 547 13.45 -26.83 -4.93
CA THR A 547 13.78 -27.24 -6.30
C THR A 547 12.52 -27.55 -7.12
N PHE A 548 12.53 -27.25 -8.42
CA PHE A 548 11.42 -27.55 -9.34
C PHE A 548 11.89 -28.36 -10.56
N PRO A 549 11.01 -29.14 -11.22
CA PRO A 549 11.40 -30.01 -12.34
C PRO A 549 11.50 -29.24 -13.66
N VAL A 550 12.54 -29.54 -14.44
CA VAL A 550 12.71 -29.06 -15.81
C VAL A 550 12.97 -30.23 -16.74
N ILE A 551 12.27 -30.27 -17.87
CA ILE A 551 12.46 -31.26 -18.93
C ILE A 551 13.05 -30.53 -20.13
N VAL A 552 14.19 -31.00 -20.63
CA VAL A 552 14.89 -30.42 -21.78
C VAL A 552 15.04 -31.49 -22.84
N THR A 553 14.56 -31.24 -24.04
CA THR A 553 14.73 -32.13 -25.20
C THR A 553 15.98 -31.70 -25.95
N VAL A 554 16.90 -32.64 -26.18
CA VAL A 554 18.17 -32.39 -26.88
C VAL A 554 18.27 -33.31 -28.10
N ASP A 555 18.59 -32.77 -29.27
CA ASP A 555 18.77 -33.54 -30.49
C ASP A 555 20.11 -34.30 -30.56
N ASP A 556 20.30 -35.11 -31.61
CA ASP A 556 21.51 -35.89 -31.84
C ASP A 556 22.78 -35.02 -32.04
N SER A 557 22.62 -33.72 -32.30
CA SER A 557 23.73 -32.76 -32.42
C SER A 557 24.15 -32.17 -31.06
N GLY A 558 23.39 -32.43 -30.00
CA GLY A 558 23.58 -31.87 -28.68
C GLY A 558 22.92 -30.49 -28.49
N ALA A 559 21.98 -30.11 -29.36
CA ALA A 559 21.26 -28.84 -29.29
C ALA A 559 19.88 -29.00 -28.63
N VAL A 560 19.49 -28.01 -27.81
CA VAL A 560 18.16 -27.99 -27.20
C VAL A 560 17.09 -27.76 -28.26
N THR A 561 16.08 -28.63 -28.34
CA THR A 561 14.94 -28.51 -29.25
C THR A 561 13.63 -28.19 -28.56
N ALA A 562 13.52 -28.44 -27.26
CA ALA A 562 12.39 -28.02 -26.45
C ALA A 562 12.77 -27.91 -24.97
N ILE A 563 12.03 -27.09 -24.23
CA ILE A 563 12.14 -26.97 -22.78
C ILE A 563 10.75 -26.89 -22.15
N LYS A 564 10.52 -27.64 -21.07
CA LYS A 564 9.28 -27.62 -20.28
C LYS A 564 9.63 -27.50 -18.81
N VAL A 565 9.29 -26.37 -18.21
CA VAL A 565 9.38 -26.17 -16.76
C VAL A 565 8.04 -26.62 -16.14
N LYS A 566 8.09 -27.47 -15.11
CA LYS A 566 6.90 -28.02 -14.44
C LYS A 566 6.48 -27.16 -13.25
N ASP A 567 5.23 -27.34 -12.83
CA ASP A 567 4.72 -26.76 -11.57
C ASP A 567 5.53 -27.24 -10.36
N THR A 568 5.40 -26.46 -9.28
CA THR A 568 5.91 -26.79 -7.95
C THR A 568 4.75 -26.75 -6.95
N ASP A 569 4.84 -27.56 -5.90
CA ASP A 569 3.91 -27.51 -4.78
C ASP A 569 4.28 -26.42 -3.75
N SER A 570 5.42 -25.72 -3.95
CA SER A 570 5.81 -24.60 -3.10
C SER A 570 5.01 -23.34 -3.46
N GLU A 571 4.18 -22.88 -2.52
CA GLU A 571 3.42 -21.62 -2.62
C GLU A 571 4.32 -20.39 -2.82
N TYR A 572 5.59 -20.45 -2.38
CA TYR A 572 6.56 -19.36 -2.54
C TYR A 572 7.21 -19.34 -3.93
N ASP A 573 7.41 -20.51 -4.54
CA ASP A 573 8.05 -20.62 -5.86
C ASP A 573 7.06 -20.63 -7.02
N ALA A 574 5.81 -21.06 -6.78
CA ALA A 574 4.74 -21.12 -7.77
C ALA A 574 4.52 -19.82 -8.57
N PRO A 575 4.44 -18.62 -7.96
CA PRO A 575 4.21 -17.39 -8.72
C PRO A 575 5.40 -17.05 -9.64
N PHE A 576 6.63 -17.27 -9.20
CA PHE A 576 7.83 -17.03 -10.00
C PHE A 576 8.01 -18.07 -11.11
N LEU A 577 7.63 -19.33 -10.86
CA LEU A 577 7.63 -20.39 -11.86
C LEU A 577 6.51 -20.23 -12.89
N ALA A 578 5.38 -19.64 -12.51
CA ALA A 578 4.34 -19.25 -13.47
C ALA A 578 4.86 -18.16 -14.43
N LEU A 579 5.57 -17.15 -13.92
CA LEU A 579 6.24 -16.12 -14.75
C LEU A 579 7.26 -16.75 -15.71
N VAL A 580 8.10 -17.68 -15.23
CA VAL A 580 9.11 -18.34 -16.06
C VAL A 580 8.49 -19.27 -17.11
N ARG A 581 7.42 -20.00 -16.78
CA ARG A 581 6.74 -20.91 -17.71
C ARG A 581 5.95 -20.21 -18.79
N SER A 582 5.35 -19.07 -18.45
CA SER A 582 4.56 -18.27 -19.39
C SER A 582 5.40 -17.38 -20.29
N ASN A 583 6.70 -17.22 -19.98
CA ASN A 583 7.62 -16.42 -20.78
C ASN A 583 8.26 -17.26 -21.90
N GLU A 584 7.58 -17.36 -23.04
CA GLU A 584 8.09 -18.09 -24.21
C GLU A 584 9.38 -17.47 -24.77
N GLU A 585 9.57 -16.14 -24.67
CA GLU A 585 10.80 -15.49 -25.14
C GLU A 585 12.03 -15.97 -24.34
N PHE A 586 11.90 -16.08 -23.02
CA PHE A 586 12.91 -16.66 -22.14
C PHE A 586 13.19 -18.12 -22.49
N LEU A 587 12.14 -18.94 -22.65
CA LEU A 587 12.30 -20.36 -22.97
C LEU A 587 12.91 -20.58 -24.37
N ASN A 588 12.57 -19.72 -25.34
CA ASN A 588 13.08 -19.79 -26.70
C ASN A 588 14.56 -19.43 -26.82
N GLN A 589 15.14 -18.67 -25.89
CA GLN A 589 16.57 -18.35 -25.88
C GLN A 589 17.48 -19.58 -25.66
N PHE A 590 16.93 -20.67 -25.11
CA PHE A 590 17.66 -21.93 -24.95
C PHE A 590 17.63 -22.78 -26.21
N ILE A 591 16.66 -22.58 -27.12
CA ILE A 591 16.49 -23.40 -28.31
C ILE A 591 17.69 -23.21 -29.25
N GLY A 592 18.28 -24.31 -29.70
CA GLY A 592 19.47 -24.34 -30.53
C GLY A 592 20.79 -24.13 -29.77
N LYS A 593 20.77 -23.86 -28.45
CA LYS A 593 21.99 -23.77 -27.64
C LYS A 593 22.60 -25.16 -27.43
N THR A 594 23.93 -25.21 -27.42
CA THR A 594 24.75 -26.40 -27.19
C THR A 594 25.81 -26.09 -26.13
N GLY A 595 26.18 -27.07 -25.30
CA GLY A 595 27.22 -26.88 -24.28
C GLY A 595 26.77 -26.01 -23.11
N THR A 596 27.70 -25.37 -22.40
CA THR A 596 27.36 -24.53 -21.24
C THR A 596 26.82 -23.17 -21.70
N VAL A 597 25.59 -22.86 -21.29
CA VAL A 597 24.92 -21.57 -21.44
C VAL A 597 25.30 -20.67 -20.27
N ALA A 598 25.90 -19.51 -20.56
CA ALA A 598 26.28 -18.53 -19.54
C ALA A 598 25.08 -17.64 -19.16
N GLU A 599 25.03 -17.18 -17.91
CA GLU A 599 23.91 -16.36 -17.40
C GLU A 599 23.77 -15.01 -18.14
N ASP A 600 24.86 -14.45 -18.65
CA ASP A 600 24.88 -13.19 -19.39
C ASP A 600 24.46 -13.33 -20.86
N GLU A 601 24.27 -14.56 -21.35
CA GLU A 601 23.73 -14.84 -22.69
C GLU A 601 22.20 -14.98 -22.71
N ILE A 602 21.55 -14.95 -21.54
CA ILE A 602 20.12 -15.17 -21.38
C ILE A 602 19.50 -13.99 -20.65
N ASP A 603 18.56 -13.31 -21.30
CA ASP A 603 17.75 -12.26 -20.69
C ASP A 603 16.81 -12.89 -19.66
N MET A 604 16.95 -12.50 -18.40
CA MET A 604 16.19 -13.08 -17.28
C MET A 604 14.75 -12.57 -17.24
N VAL A 605 13.83 -13.38 -16.72
CA VAL A 605 12.44 -12.96 -16.51
C VAL A 605 12.37 -11.96 -15.35
N SER A 606 11.91 -10.73 -15.65
CA SER A 606 11.71 -9.68 -14.64
C SER A 606 10.78 -10.15 -13.53
N GLY A 607 11.21 -9.99 -12.27
CA GLY A 607 10.49 -10.49 -11.10
C GLY A 607 10.71 -11.97 -10.77
N ALA A 608 11.31 -12.79 -11.66
CA ALA A 608 11.59 -14.20 -11.43
C ALA A 608 13.07 -14.57 -11.64
N THR A 609 13.97 -13.69 -11.19
CA THR A 609 15.43 -13.82 -11.41
C THR A 609 16.01 -15.11 -10.84
N VAL A 610 15.61 -15.52 -9.62
CA VAL A 610 16.14 -16.75 -8.99
C VAL A 610 15.69 -17.99 -9.76
N SER A 611 14.41 -18.08 -10.09
CA SER A 611 13.85 -19.19 -10.88
C SER A 611 14.41 -19.23 -12.30
N SER A 612 14.68 -18.06 -12.92
CA SER A 612 15.36 -17.97 -14.23
C SER A 612 16.76 -18.58 -14.17
N LYS A 613 17.55 -18.27 -13.13
CA LYS A 613 18.86 -18.90 -12.90
C LYS A 613 18.73 -20.40 -12.62
N GLY A 614 17.68 -20.81 -11.92
CA GLY A 614 17.33 -22.21 -11.72
C GLY A 614 17.13 -22.97 -13.03
N VAL A 615 16.43 -22.37 -14.00
CA VAL A 615 16.26 -22.97 -15.34
C VAL A 615 17.59 -23.02 -16.10
N ILE A 616 18.41 -21.96 -16.08
CA ILE A 616 19.74 -21.97 -16.72
C ILE A 616 20.61 -23.11 -16.15
N ALA A 617 20.62 -23.29 -14.83
CA ALA A 617 21.33 -24.38 -14.18
C ALA A 617 20.79 -25.76 -14.60
N ALA A 618 19.46 -25.91 -14.66
CA ALA A 618 18.80 -27.16 -15.07
C ALA A 618 19.06 -27.50 -16.55
N VAL A 619 19.12 -26.51 -17.44
CA VAL A 619 19.47 -26.69 -18.85
C VAL A 619 20.94 -27.08 -19.01
N ASN A 620 21.84 -26.44 -18.27
CA ASN A 620 23.26 -26.81 -18.25
C ASN A 620 23.48 -28.24 -17.75
N ASP A 621 22.73 -28.66 -16.74
CA ASP A 621 22.75 -30.04 -16.24
C ASP A 621 22.23 -31.02 -17.31
N ALA A 622 21.12 -30.70 -17.99
CA ALA A 622 20.58 -31.52 -19.07
C ALA A 622 21.54 -31.66 -20.26
N LEU A 623 22.20 -30.56 -20.68
CA LEU A 623 23.20 -30.58 -21.75
C LEU A 623 24.46 -31.35 -21.35
N ALA A 624 24.86 -31.31 -20.08
CA ALA A 624 25.95 -32.13 -19.56
C ALA A 624 25.58 -33.63 -19.53
N GLN A 625 24.34 -33.97 -19.16
CA GLN A 625 23.82 -35.34 -19.24
C GLN A 625 23.78 -35.85 -20.69
N ALA A 626 23.36 -35.00 -21.64
CA ALA A 626 23.35 -35.34 -23.06
C ALA A 626 24.76 -35.59 -23.61
N ALA A 627 25.73 -34.76 -23.24
CA ALA A 627 27.14 -34.94 -23.65
C ALA A 627 27.80 -36.20 -23.05
N ALA A 628 27.28 -36.72 -21.93
CA ALA A 628 27.79 -37.90 -21.26
C ALA A 628 27.17 -39.22 -21.76
N ALA A 629 26.12 -39.17 -22.59
CA ALA A 629 25.42 -40.35 -23.09
C ALA A 629 26.26 -41.11 -24.15
N PRO A 630 26.50 -42.42 -24.01
CA PRO A 630 27.23 -43.19 -25.01
C PRO A 630 26.40 -43.39 -26.29
N ALA A 631 27.00 -43.13 -27.45
CA ALA A 631 26.36 -43.33 -28.76
C ALA A 631 25.90 -44.78 -28.95
N ALA A 632 24.59 -45.01 -29.02
CA ALA A 632 23.98 -46.32 -29.20
C ALA A 632 23.50 -46.55 -30.64
N GLU A 633 23.82 -47.73 -31.16
CA GLU A 633 23.43 -48.32 -32.45
C GLU A 633 21.91 -48.59 -32.55
N PRO A 634 21.31 -48.66 -33.77
CA PRO A 634 19.86 -48.60 -33.95
C PRO A 634 19.17 -49.98 -34.04
N ALA A 635 18.02 -50.13 -33.36
CA ALA A 635 16.86 -51.02 -33.64
C ALA A 635 16.00 -51.07 -32.35
N ALA A 636 14.66 -51.14 -32.31
CA ALA A 636 13.61 -51.40 -33.29
C ALA A 636 12.32 -50.68 -32.83
N ALA A 637 11.35 -50.54 -33.73
CA ALA A 637 10.07 -49.88 -33.51
C ALA A 637 9.24 -50.52 -32.38
N GLU A 638 8.68 -49.70 -31.48
CA GLU A 638 7.57 -50.07 -30.61
C GLU A 638 6.34 -49.19 -30.87
N THR A 639 5.19 -49.88 -30.93
CA THR A 639 3.83 -49.44 -31.26
C THR A 639 3.19 -48.63 -30.11
N PRO A 640 2.20 -47.75 -30.35
CA PRO A 640 1.62 -46.87 -29.32
C PRO A 640 0.73 -47.63 -28.33
N ALA A 641 0.74 -47.21 -27.06
CA ALA A 641 -0.09 -47.77 -25.99
C ALA A 641 -1.58 -47.46 -26.20
N ALA A 642 -2.41 -48.50 -26.10
CA ALA A 642 -3.87 -48.45 -26.12
C ALA A 642 -4.43 -48.39 -24.68
N GLU A 643 -5.60 -47.77 -24.50
CA GLU A 643 -6.43 -47.86 -23.29
C GLU A 643 -6.62 -49.33 -22.87
N ALA A 644 -6.21 -49.68 -21.65
CA ALA A 644 -6.29 -51.06 -21.17
C ALA A 644 -7.71 -51.39 -20.66
N ALA A 645 -8.31 -52.42 -21.25
CA ALA A 645 -9.51 -53.09 -20.74
C ALA A 645 -9.14 -53.98 -19.54
N GLY A 646 -9.81 -53.78 -18.40
CA GLY A 646 -9.64 -54.59 -17.19
C GLY A 646 -10.87 -54.56 -16.29
N THR A 647 -10.97 -55.51 -15.36
CA THR A 647 -12.10 -55.61 -14.41
C THR A 647 -11.76 -54.88 -13.11
N GLU A 648 -12.65 -53.98 -12.67
CA GLU A 648 -12.48 -53.21 -11.43
C GLU A 648 -12.98 -53.97 -10.19
N TYR A 649 -12.16 -53.99 -9.14
CA TYR A 649 -12.48 -54.51 -7.82
C TYR A 649 -12.30 -53.43 -6.77
N ARG A 650 -13.08 -53.50 -5.68
CA ARG A 650 -13.04 -52.51 -4.59
C ARG A 650 -12.42 -53.14 -3.35
N GLY A 651 -11.25 -52.64 -2.95
CA GLY A 651 -10.63 -52.89 -1.66
C GLY A 651 -10.90 -51.76 -0.67
N LYS A 652 -10.62 -52.00 0.62
CA LYS A 652 -10.72 -50.98 1.66
C LYS A 652 -9.37 -50.77 2.34
N GLY A 653 -8.82 -49.57 2.20
CA GLY A 653 -7.59 -49.20 2.88
C GLY A 653 -7.87 -48.59 4.24
N GLN A 654 -7.01 -48.87 5.22
CA GLN A 654 -7.10 -48.29 6.56
C GLN A 654 -6.25 -47.01 6.64
N GLY A 655 -6.89 -45.88 6.95
CA GLY A 655 -6.23 -44.63 7.32
C GLY A 655 -5.89 -44.57 8.81
N LEU A 656 -5.42 -43.41 9.27
CA LEU A 656 -5.12 -43.16 10.68
C LEU A 656 -6.37 -43.24 11.56
N SER A 657 -7.53 -42.77 11.07
CA SER A 657 -8.79 -42.78 11.80
C SER A 657 -9.83 -43.73 11.19
N ASP A 658 -10.07 -43.63 9.87
CA ASP A 658 -11.14 -44.35 9.17
C ASP A 658 -10.66 -45.13 7.95
N THR A 659 -11.53 -45.99 7.39
CA THR A 659 -11.25 -46.70 6.14
C THR A 659 -11.60 -45.85 4.92
N PHE A 660 -10.78 -45.92 3.87
CA PHE A 660 -11.03 -45.27 2.58
C PHE A 660 -11.12 -46.28 1.41
N PRO A 661 -11.83 -45.95 0.32
CA PRO A 661 -12.03 -46.87 -0.80
C PRO A 661 -10.83 -46.88 -1.75
N VAL A 662 -10.40 -48.08 -2.16
CA VAL A 662 -9.40 -48.27 -3.22
C VAL A 662 -10.01 -49.09 -4.35
N ILE A 663 -9.92 -48.59 -5.58
CA ILE A 663 -10.33 -49.30 -6.78
C ILE A 663 -9.08 -49.86 -7.44
N VAL A 664 -9.06 -51.17 -7.67
CA VAL A 664 -7.96 -51.88 -8.32
C VAL A 664 -8.50 -52.50 -9.60
N THR A 665 -7.91 -52.14 -10.73
CA THR A 665 -8.23 -52.71 -12.04
C THR A 665 -7.24 -53.81 -12.34
N VAL A 666 -7.73 -54.99 -12.71
CA VAL A 666 -6.88 -56.13 -13.11
C VAL A 666 -7.21 -56.59 -14.51
N ASP A 667 -6.21 -57.10 -15.23
CA ASP A 667 -6.41 -57.75 -16.52
C ASP A 667 -6.90 -59.21 -16.38
N ASP A 668 -7.16 -59.86 -17.51
CA ASP A 668 -7.61 -61.27 -17.57
C ASP A 668 -6.59 -62.27 -17.00
N SER A 669 -5.34 -61.86 -16.77
CA SER A 669 -4.29 -62.67 -16.14
C SER A 669 -4.24 -62.51 -14.61
N GLY A 670 -5.03 -61.57 -14.06
CA GLY A 670 -5.05 -61.21 -12.65
C GLY A 670 -3.97 -60.20 -12.25
N ALA A 671 -3.31 -59.54 -13.21
CA ALA A 671 -2.30 -58.53 -12.95
C ALA A 671 -2.93 -57.14 -12.82
N VAL A 672 -2.46 -56.35 -11.85
CA VAL A 672 -2.94 -54.98 -11.65
C VAL A 672 -2.55 -54.10 -12.85
N THR A 673 -3.52 -53.41 -13.43
CA THR A 673 -3.32 -52.49 -14.56
C THR A 673 -3.56 -51.03 -14.20
N ALA A 674 -4.34 -50.77 -13.14
CA ALA A 674 -4.54 -49.43 -12.59
C ALA A 674 -4.97 -49.48 -11.12
N ILE A 675 -4.59 -48.46 -10.35
CA ILE A 675 -5.10 -48.25 -8.99
C ILE A 675 -5.64 -46.82 -8.89
N LYS A 676 -6.82 -46.69 -8.30
CA LYS A 676 -7.43 -45.40 -7.97
C LYS A 676 -7.85 -45.37 -6.51
N VAL A 677 -7.19 -44.54 -5.73
CA VAL A 677 -7.54 -44.28 -4.33
C VAL A 677 -8.57 -43.16 -4.30
N LYS A 678 -9.74 -43.37 -3.68
CA LYS A 678 -10.72 -42.31 -3.50
C LYS A 678 -10.43 -41.52 -2.22
N GLY A 679 -10.67 -40.21 -2.28
CA GLY A 679 -10.59 -39.33 -1.11
C GLY A 679 -11.55 -39.73 0.00
N THR A 680 -11.34 -39.15 1.17
CA THR A 680 -12.15 -39.39 2.37
C THR A 680 -12.72 -38.08 2.91
N ASP A 681 -13.90 -38.15 3.52
CA ASP A 681 -14.50 -36.99 4.21
C ASP A 681 -13.89 -36.77 5.61
N SER A 682 -12.92 -37.61 6.01
CA SER A 682 -12.19 -37.49 7.27
C SER A 682 -11.10 -36.41 7.18
N GLU A 683 -11.31 -35.30 7.91
CA GLU A 683 -10.34 -34.20 8.03
C GLU A 683 -8.98 -34.65 8.61
N TYR A 684 -8.93 -35.78 9.33
CA TYR A 684 -7.71 -36.34 9.89
C TYR A 684 -6.91 -37.20 8.91
N ASP A 685 -7.60 -37.87 7.99
CA ASP A 685 -6.98 -38.79 7.03
C ASP A 685 -6.66 -38.11 5.70
N GLU A 686 -7.44 -37.11 5.28
CA GLU A 686 -7.30 -36.46 3.97
C GLU A 686 -5.93 -35.81 3.73
N PRO A 687 -5.25 -35.14 4.69
CA PRO A 687 -3.91 -34.58 4.46
C PRO A 687 -2.84 -35.64 4.15
N PHE A 688 -3.00 -36.85 4.69
CA PHE A 688 -2.09 -37.97 4.46
C PHE A 688 -2.49 -38.76 3.22
N LEU A 689 -3.79 -38.94 3.00
CA LEU A 689 -4.32 -39.60 1.81
C LEU A 689 -4.06 -38.79 0.54
N ALA A 690 -4.05 -37.45 0.63
CA ALA A 690 -3.67 -36.56 -0.48
C ALA A 690 -2.25 -36.82 -0.98
N LYS A 691 -1.31 -37.18 -0.10
CA LYS A 691 0.08 -37.52 -0.47
C LYS A 691 0.21 -38.87 -1.18
N VAL A 692 -0.81 -39.73 -1.08
CA VAL A 692 -0.78 -41.10 -1.60
C VAL A 692 -1.69 -41.26 -2.82
N LYS A 693 -2.85 -40.57 -2.85
CA LYS A 693 -3.91 -40.80 -3.84
C LYS A 693 -3.54 -40.39 -5.27
N ASP A 694 -2.70 -39.36 -5.41
CA ASP A 694 -2.23 -38.82 -6.70
C ASP A 694 -0.73 -39.07 -6.92
N ASN A 695 -0.09 -39.88 -6.06
CA ASN A 695 1.32 -40.21 -6.16
C ASN A 695 1.52 -41.37 -7.16
N GLU A 696 1.71 -41.02 -8.43
CA GLU A 696 1.90 -42.00 -9.50
C GLU A 696 3.12 -42.91 -9.27
N GLU A 697 4.20 -42.40 -8.67
CA GLU A 697 5.40 -43.21 -8.38
C GLU A 697 5.09 -44.31 -7.35
N PHE A 698 4.30 -44.01 -6.33
CA PHE A 698 3.82 -44.99 -5.37
C PHE A 698 2.81 -45.97 -5.98
N LEU A 699 1.81 -45.48 -6.71
CA LEU A 699 0.74 -46.31 -7.28
C LEU A 699 1.25 -47.22 -8.42
N ASN A 700 2.26 -46.78 -9.18
CA ASN A 700 2.83 -47.56 -10.27
C ASN A 700 3.63 -48.79 -9.80
N GLN A 701 4.06 -48.84 -8.54
CA GLN A 701 4.78 -50.00 -7.98
C GLN A 701 3.92 -51.27 -7.90
N PHE A 702 2.59 -51.09 -7.90
CA PHE A 702 1.64 -52.21 -7.91
C PHE A 702 1.31 -52.72 -9.31
N ILE A 703 1.60 -51.93 -10.36
CA ILE A 703 1.23 -52.29 -11.74
C ILE A 703 2.03 -53.52 -12.18
N GLY A 704 1.34 -54.48 -12.79
CA GLY A 704 1.88 -55.78 -13.19
C GLY A 704 2.04 -56.78 -12.04
N LYS A 705 1.80 -56.39 -10.77
CA LYS A 705 1.85 -57.33 -9.64
C LYS A 705 0.67 -58.31 -9.69
N THR A 706 0.95 -59.55 -9.30
CA THR A 706 -0.02 -60.64 -9.15
C THR A 706 0.20 -61.31 -7.79
N GLY A 707 -0.87 -61.71 -7.10
CA GLY A 707 -0.79 -62.29 -5.77
C GLY A 707 -0.40 -61.29 -4.67
N THR A 708 -0.18 -61.78 -3.44
CA THR A 708 0.13 -60.93 -2.28
C THR A 708 1.48 -60.22 -2.46
N VAL A 709 1.47 -58.90 -2.39
CA VAL A 709 2.63 -58.01 -2.45
C VAL A 709 3.17 -57.79 -1.03
N ALA A 710 4.46 -58.01 -0.81
CA ALA A 710 5.08 -57.79 0.49
C ALA A 710 5.39 -56.29 0.73
N GLU A 711 5.35 -55.84 1.99
CA GLU A 711 5.58 -54.42 2.34
C GLU A 711 6.98 -53.92 1.94
N ASP A 712 8.00 -54.79 1.97
CA ASP A 712 9.36 -54.46 1.58
C ASP A 712 9.59 -54.39 0.05
N GLU A 713 8.59 -54.77 -0.75
CA GLU A 713 8.59 -54.57 -2.20
C GLU A 713 8.01 -53.21 -2.62
N ILE A 714 7.46 -52.44 -1.68
CA ILE A 714 6.80 -51.16 -1.93
C ILE A 714 7.44 -50.05 -1.09
N ASP A 715 7.95 -49.03 -1.75
CA ASP A 715 8.44 -47.81 -1.10
C ASP A 715 7.26 -46.99 -0.60
N LEU A 716 7.03 -46.99 0.71
CA LEU A 716 5.95 -46.23 1.34
C LEU A 716 6.21 -44.72 1.27
N VAL A 717 5.14 -43.93 1.08
CA VAL A 717 5.25 -42.47 0.99
C VAL A 717 5.65 -41.87 2.34
N SER A 718 6.75 -41.12 2.34
CA SER A 718 7.27 -40.46 3.54
C SER A 718 6.26 -39.47 4.12
N GLY A 719 6.01 -39.57 5.42
CA GLY A 719 4.99 -38.76 6.10
C GLY A 719 3.55 -39.18 5.86
N ALA A 720 3.29 -40.26 5.11
CA ALA A 720 1.95 -40.86 4.90
C ALA A 720 1.99 -42.39 5.00
N THR A 721 2.80 -42.92 5.94
CA THR A 721 3.10 -44.35 6.07
C THR A 721 1.87 -45.21 6.35
N VAL A 722 0.93 -44.73 7.19
CA VAL A 722 -0.30 -45.48 7.51
C VAL A 722 -1.23 -45.58 6.31
N SER A 723 -1.46 -44.46 5.61
CA SER A 723 -2.28 -44.45 4.40
C SER A 723 -1.65 -45.25 3.26
N SER A 724 -0.31 -45.24 3.13
CA SER A 724 0.42 -46.08 2.17
C SER A 724 0.22 -47.57 2.44
N LYS A 725 0.28 -47.97 3.72
CA LYS A 725 -0.04 -49.34 4.16
C LYS A 725 -1.50 -49.71 3.90
N GLY A 726 -2.42 -48.77 4.13
CA GLY A 726 -3.83 -48.95 3.80
C GLY A 726 -4.06 -49.26 2.32
N VAL A 727 -3.35 -48.60 1.40
CA VAL A 727 -3.42 -48.92 -0.04
C VAL A 727 -2.86 -50.30 -0.33
N LEU A 728 -1.70 -50.65 0.22
CA LEU A 728 -1.10 -51.99 0.09
C LEU A 728 -2.04 -53.09 0.58
N ASP A 729 -2.63 -52.93 1.76
CA ASP A 729 -3.57 -53.89 2.35
C ASP A 729 -4.82 -54.05 1.48
N ALA A 730 -5.37 -52.95 0.95
CA ALA A 730 -6.54 -52.98 0.07
C ALA A 730 -6.26 -53.68 -1.27
N VAL A 731 -5.06 -53.49 -1.84
CA VAL A 731 -4.62 -54.17 -3.06
C VAL A 731 -4.44 -55.66 -2.80
N ASN A 732 -3.80 -56.03 -1.69
CA ASN A 732 -3.63 -57.42 -1.29
C ASN A 732 -4.96 -58.12 -1.02
N GLU A 733 -5.92 -57.43 -0.37
CA GLU A 733 -7.28 -57.94 -0.17
C GLU A 733 -7.95 -58.31 -1.51
N VAL A 734 -7.83 -57.43 -2.52
CA VAL A 734 -8.35 -57.68 -3.87
C VAL A 734 -7.64 -58.86 -4.52
N LEU A 735 -6.30 -58.86 -4.55
CA LEU A 735 -5.51 -59.89 -5.23
C LEU A 735 -5.69 -61.27 -4.59
N GLU A 736 -5.82 -61.36 -3.27
CA GLU A 736 -6.13 -62.61 -2.57
C GLU A 736 -7.57 -63.08 -2.80
N GLY A 737 -8.50 -62.15 -3.00
CA GLY A 737 -9.88 -62.44 -3.37
C GLY A 737 -10.00 -63.08 -4.76
N LEU A 738 -9.08 -62.78 -5.67
CA LEU A 738 -9.02 -63.34 -7.03
C LEU A 738 -8.38 -64.73 -7.08
N ALA A 739 -7.62 -65.11 -6.05
CA ALA A 739 -6.92 -66.40 -5.97
C ALA A 739 -7.78 -67.54 -5.38
N LYS A 740 -9.03 -67.26 -4.98
CA LYS A 740 -10.02 -68.24 -4.44
C LYS A 740 -11.11 -68.54 -5.45
#